data_AF-A0A2S7M7N0-F1
#
_entry.id   AF-A0A2S7M7N0-F1
#
_cell.length_a   1.000
_cell.length_b   1.000
_cell.length_c   1.000
_cell.angle_alpha   90.00
_cell.angle_beta   90.00
_cell.angle_gamma   90.00
#
_symmetry.space_group_name_H-M   'P 1'
#
loop_
_entity.id
_entity.type
_entity.pdbx_description
1 polymer ?
#
loop_
_entity_poly.entity_id
_entity_poly.type
_entity_poly.pdbx_seq_one_letter_code
_entity_poly.pdbx_strand_id
1 'polypeptide(L)'
;MAEEKEPLDNSRLGKSKRKLVRLQNELNEQIEKMFEHQRKTNGQPMNDKRNGHSWFRQQERIENKVHSLREEIKQQEKQVEKLERQEEIKEMGYNKYGGLDMTIENIPRIKEEIERFEKGESTFSAATIRKYQRKLETLEQLKERSEKGKENLLPEVQAIIDSGRVTQWKKNPTIYFLKGYRKVALELNENGEFEESKKYQATSEEEKAAVRELLEEAVPTDSLKEKENDHFYRVEFNENDPEKGLKSYGGEIVTFELIDQLKTLDNQYAAEAGYYKFYFEEVKNGEVVDQIRMDLGDGVNSNQPIYLELAKLCEQVPEKEQKQSVKNEPVSKEQMQSKETKTKQKGYQKRTAEEIKQEVKSLSQQALDAVKKHTHSPEDVKELLNFMSRFPERSFRNQLLIEEQFPGATACLGRAALKKEGIYIKKGEQGNKIFVRKTVKGFYEKGRGFVREIEATPEDKKRIESGQIEVIKKTYYTIEKVFDITQTQLKPEDYPKIFPNRVFDFQLDKKGQSELQAGIQAVANNIGIQIRDMTESEVYQRELGQARGAYVRNEFTGEEEIVMNTRNTPTQHLATSIHELAHARMHKFSELDTATKELQAEMTSYIVCKHFGMDTSEKAIPYIAAWTKNGQTLDNKEAAERGKIMNDVSRVANEFIQTISNEINQYREREPEIQPAEVKQEHKNTVETAEQKNIVPVGSLWIDKKDGKVMEEDTGRTLHLKDAAFIEDPQHNQVILKGKSYGKEIQTALPSEEFALGNPFRFSLETVSEVAKRKNEIYYEQQLSQKERV
;
A
#
# COMPACT_ATOMS: atom_id res chain seq x y z
N MET A 1 1.71 16.55 58.93
CA MET A 1 1.88 15.40 58.03
C MET A 1 1.94 15.97 56.63
N ALA A 2 3.12 16.00 56.02
CA ALA A 2 3.24 16.36 54.61
C ALA A 2 2.68 15.18 53.83
N GLU A 3 1.53 15.37 53.16
CA GLU A 3 1.05 14.40 52.18
C GLU A 3 2.13 14.31 51.09
N GLU A 4 2.87 13.19 51.09
CA GLU A 4 3.65 12.78 49.94
C GLU A 4 2.71 12.76 48.74
N LYS A 5 2.82 13.77 47.87
CA LYS A 5 2.14 13.74 46.58
C LYS A 5 2.65 12.51 45.83
N GLU A 6 1.79 11.52 45.67
CA GLU A 6 2.09 10.35 44.85
C GLU A 6 2.68 10.79 43.49
N PRO A 7 3.73 10.12 43.01
CA PRO A 7 4.35 10.48 41.74
C PRO A 7 3.33 10.43 40.61
N LEU A 8 3.22 11.51 39.83
CA LEU A 8 2.30 11.63 38.71
C LEU A 8 2.48 10.46 37.72
N ASP A 9 1.45 9.61 37.59
CA ASP A 9 1.47 8.52 36.62
C ASP A 9 1.57 9.09 35.19
N ASN A 10 2.76 8.98 34.60
CA ASN A 10 3.05 9.46 33.25
C ASN A 10 2.75 8.42 32.16
N SER A 11 2.13 7.30 32.51
CA SER A 11 1.63 6.31 31.56
C SER A 11 0.62 6.92 30.58
N ARG A 12 0.41 6.23 29.45
CA ARG A 12 -0.60 6.64 28.47
C ARG A 12 -2.01 6.60 29.09
N LEU A 13 -2.28 5.61 29.94
CA LEU A 13 -3.55 5.48 30.63
C LEU A 13 -3.74 6.63 31.63
N GLY A 14 -2.76 6.90 32.50
CA GLY A 14 -2.79 7.99 33.47
C GLY A 14 -2.99 9.36 32.83
N LYS A 15 -2.30 9.64 31.72
CA LYS A 15 -2.52 10.86 30.93
C LYS A 15 -3.94 10.95 30.36
N SER A 16 -4.48 9.83 29.87
CA SER A 16 -5.85 9.74 29.33
C SER A 16 -6.90 9.98 30.41
N LYS A 17 -6.74 9.37 31.60
CA LYS A 17 -7.63 9.56 32.76
C LYS A 17 -7.63 11.02 33.24
N ARG A 18 -6.46 11.66 33.33
CA ARG A 18 -6.38 13.09 33.67
C ARG A 18 -7.04 13.98 32.64
N LYS A 19 -6.89 13.68 31.34
CA LYS A 19 -7.61 14.42 30.29
C LYS A 19 -9.12 14.28 30.45
N LEU A 20 -9.62 13.08 30.77
CA LEU A 20 -11.03 12.84 31.02
C LEU A 20 -11.54 13.68 32.20
N VAL A 21 -10.85 13.66 33.34
CA VAL A 21 -11.20 14.49 34.52
C VAL A 21 -11.20 15.98 34.17
N ARG A 22 -10.21 16.45 33.42
CA ARG A 22 -10.15 17.86 32.95
C ARG A 22 -11.38 18.21 32.10
N LEU A 23 -11.77 17.34 31.16
CA LEU A 23 -12.93 17.56 30.31
C LEU A 23 -14.24 17.53 31.10
N GLN A 24 -14.37 16.63 32.07
CA GLN A 24 -15.52 16.56 32.99
C GLN A 24 -15.64 17.84 33.82
N ASN A 25 -14.53 18.37 34.33
CA ASN A 25 -14.51 19.66 35.02
C ASN A 25 -14.90 20.81 34.10
N GLU A 26 -14.36 20.87 32.87
CA GLU A 26 -14.73 21.88 31.87
C GLU A 26 -16.23 21.80 31.52
N LEU A 27 -16.79 20.59 31.41
CA LEU A 27 -18.23 20.38 31.20
C LEU A 27 -19.05 20.93 32.37
N ASN A 28 -18.66 20.62 33.61
CA ASN A 28 -19.35 21.10 34.81
C ASN A 28 -19.35 22.63 34.87
N GLU A 29 -18.22 23.28 34.58
CA GLU A 29 -18.13 24.75 34.51
C GLU A 29 -19.04 25.34 33.43
N GLN A 30 -19.17 24.69 32.26
CA GLN A 30 -20.07 25.18 31.21
C GLN A 30 -21.55 24.96 31.55
N ILE A 31 -21.87 23.86 32.23
CA ILE A 31 -23.22 23.62 32.75
C ILE A 31 -23.57 24.67 33.81
N GLU A 32 -22.65 25.02 34.70
CA GLU A 32 -22.84 26.09 35.69
C GLU A 32 -23.07 27.44 34.99
N LYS A 33 -22.27 27.79 33.97
CA LYS A 33 -22.48 28.99 33.15
C LYS A 33 -23.84 29.01 32.45
N MET A 34 -24.33 27.85 32.00
CA MET A 34 -25.67 27.73 31.42
C MET A 34 -26.76 28.06 32.45
N PHE A 35 -26.65 27.52 33.67
CA PHE A 35 -27.58 27.83 34.76
C PHE A 35 -27.50 29.28 35.21
N GLU A 36 -26.30 29.86 35.31
CA GLU A 36 -26.11 31.28 35.60
C GLU A 36 -26.73 32.17 34.52
N HIS A 37 -26.55 31.82 33.24
CA HIS A 37 -27.12 32.57 32.12
C HIS A 37 -28.65 32.49 32.10
N GLN A 38 -29.21 31.33 32.47
CA GLN A 38 -30.65 31.15 32.67
C GLN A 38 -31.17 31.97 33.86
N ARG A 39 -30.45 32.00 34.98
CA ARG A 39 -30.84 32.79 36.17
C ARG A 39 -30.96 34.28 35.89
N LYS A 40 -30.24 34.84 34.91
CA LYS A 40 -30.38 36.26 34.48
C LYS A 40 -31.78 36.62 34.01
N THR A 41 -32.58 35.64 33.59
CA THR A 41 -33.97 35.85 33.17
C THR A 41 -34.95 36.01 34.34
N ASN A 42 -34.56 35.65 35.56
CA ASN A 42 -35.43 35.60 36.74
C ASN A 42 -36.77 34.87 36.49
N GLY A 43 -36.80 33.88 35.58
CA GLY A 43 -38.00 33.14 35.19
C GLY A 43 -38.92 33.86 34.20
N GLN A 44 -38.54 35.03 33.68
CA GLN A 44 -39.31 35.73 32.65
C GLN A 44 -38.99 35.18 31.24
N PRO A 45 -40.00 35.06 30.35
CA PRO A 45 -39.77 34.69 28.96
C PRO A 45 -38.98 35.78 28.23
N MET A 46 -37.96 35.36 27.47
CA MET A 46 -36.99 36.26 26.82
C MET A 46 -37.33 36.58 25.36
N ASN A 47 -38.42 36.01 24.83
CA ASN A 47 -38.84 36.15 23.43
C ASN A 47 -39.17 37.61 23.03
N ASP A 48 -39.79 38.37 23.93
CA ASP A 48 -40.33 39.72 23.64
C ASP A 48 -39.47 40.86 24.24
N LYS A 49 -38.24 40.57 24.67
CA LYS A 49 -37.36 41.55 25.34
C LYS A 49 -36.39 42.19 24.35
N ARG A 50 -36.08 43.49 24.55
CA ARG A 50 -35.19 44.30 23.69
C ARG A 50 -33.81 43.68 23.41
N ASN A 51 -33.29 42.85 24.33
CA ASN A 51 -32.00 42.15 24.17
C ASN A 51 -32.14 40.62 24.02
N GLY A 52 -33.35 40.11 23.74
CA GLY A 52 -33.65 38.68 23.73
C GLY A 52 -32.81 37.88 22.73
N HIS A 53 -32.66 38.38 21.50
CA HIS A 53 -31.80 37.75 20.49
C HIS A 53 -30.33 37.61 20.92
N SER A 54 -29.79 38.59 21.65
CA SER A 54 -28.42 38.49 22.16
C SER A 54 -28.30 37.44 23.26
N TRP A 55 -29.33 37.33 24.11
CA TRP A 55 -29.40 36.32 25.16
C TRP A 55 -29.51 34.90 24.57
N PHE A 56 -30.36 34.68 23.56
CA PHE A 56 -30.49 33.39 22.88
C PHE A 56 -29.22 32.97 22.16
N ARG A 57 -28.53 33.89 21.46
CA ARG A 57 -27.23 33.59 20.84
C ARG A 57 -26.16 33.18 21.87
N GLN A 58 -26.17 33.79 23.06
CA GLN A 58 -25.26 33.40 24.12
C GLN A 58 -25.63 32.04 24.74
N GLN A 59 -26.93 31.78 24.92
CA GLN A 59 -27.44 30.48 25.38
C GLN A 59 -27.05 29.37 24.41
N GLU A 60 -27.29 29.56 23.11
CA GLU A 60 -26.94 28.62 22.03
C GLU A 60 -25.43 28.32 22.00
N ARG A 61 -24.57 29.35 22.19
CA ARG A 61 -23.11 29.13 22.28
C ARG A 61 -22.71 28.25 23.46
N ILE A 62 -23.33 28.45 24.63
CA ILE A 62 -23.06 27.65 25.82
C ILE A 62 -23.57 26.22 25.60
N GLU A 63 -24.78 26.04 25.07
CA GLU A 63 -25.37 24.74 24.77
C GLU A 63 -24.56 23.96 23.74
N ASN A 64 -24.12 24.61 22.66
CA ASN A 64 -23.24 24.00 21.66
C ASN A 64 -21.90 23.57 22.26
N LYS A 65 -21.31 24.38 23.16
CA LYS A 65 -20.08 24.02 23.87
C LYS A 65 -20.30 22.83 24.81
N VAL A 66 -21.40 22.81 25.57
CA VAL A 66 -21.80 21.67 26.43
C VAL A 66 -21.97 20.40 25.59
N HIS A 67 -22.64 20.47 24.44
CA HIS A 67 -22.82 19.35 23.53
C HIS A 67 -21.49 18.83 22.99
N SER A 68 -20.61 19.74 22.51
CA SER A 68 -19.28 19.38 22.01
C SER A 68 -18.41 18.70 23.08
N LEU A 69 -18.45 19.18 24.32
CA LEU A 69 -17.72 18.61 25.45
C LEU A 69 -18.25 17.23 25.83
N ARG A 70 -19.57 17.01 25.80
CA ARG A 70 -20.16 15.69 26.03
C ARG A 70 -19.69 14.67 25.00
N GLU A 71 -19.65 15.04 23.72
CA GLU A 71 -19.13 14.14 22.68
C GLU A 71 -17.62 13.90 22.83
N GLU A 72 -16.83 14.93 23.17
CA GLU A 72 -15.39 14.73 23.44
C GLU A 72 -15.16 13.82 24.65
N ILE A 73 -15.92 13.99 25.74
CA ILE A 73 -15.87 13.12 26.92
C ILE A 73 -16.21 11.68 26.53
N LYS A 74 -17.28 11.45 25.77
CA LYS A 74 -17.67 10.10 25.31
C LYS A 74 -16.58 9.43 24.46
N GLN A 75 -15.90 10.19 23.61
CA GLN A 75 -14.76 9.68 22.85
C GLN A 75 -13.57 9.38 23.76
N GLN A 76 -13.31 10.25 24.75
CA GLN A 76 -12.23 10.09 25.71
C GLN A 76 -12.45 8.90 26.65
N GLU A 77 -13.68 8.65 27.10
CA GLU A 77 -14.07 7.49 27.91
C GLU A 77 -13.80 6.19 27.16
N LYS A 78 -14.24 6.07 25.90
CA LYS A 78 -13.92 4.92 25.04
C LYS A 78 -12.41 4.70 24.90
N GLN A 79 -11.64 5.78 24.82
CA GLN A 79 -10.20 5.72 24.73
C GLN A 79 -9.54 5.27 26.04
N VAL A 80 -10.06 5.71 27.20
CA VAL A 80 -9.64 5.22 28.52
C VAL A 80 -9.96 3.74 28.65
N GLU A 81 -11.20 3.33 28.39
CA GLU A 81 -11.65 1.92 28.45
C GLU A 81 -10.77 1.01 27.59
N LYS A 82 -10.45 1.46 26.36
CA LYS A 82 -9.55 0.71 25.47
C LYS A 82 -8.14 0.55 26.04
N LEU A 83 -7.62 1.56 26.75
CA LEU A 83 -6.30 1.51 27.36
C LEU A 83 -6.30 0.66 28.63
N GLU A 84 -7.36 0.72 29.44
CA GLU A 84 -7.56 -0.14 30.61
C GLU A 84 -7.58 -1.61 30.17
N ARG A 85 -8.40 -1.94 29.16
CA ARG A 85 -8.43 -3.29 28.59
C ARG A 85 -7.07 -3.75 28.06
N GLN A 86 -6.24 -2.84 27.52
CA GLN A 86 -4.90 -3.19 27.08
C GLN A 86 -3.95 -3.50 28.24
N GLU A 87 -4.07 -2.77 29.36
CA GLU A 87 -3.32 -3.05 30.57
C GLU A 87 -3.79 -4.36 31.21
N GLU A 88 -5.09 -4.60 31.33
CA GLU A 88 -5.65 -5.88 31.82
C GLU A 88 -5.18 -7.08 30.99
N ILE A 89 -5.23 -6.99 29.66
CA ILE A 89 -4.73 -8.05 28.76
C ILE A 89 -3.24 -8.32 29.01
N LYS A 90 -2.46 -7.26 29.26
CA LYS A 90 -1.03 -7.37 29.51
C LYS A 90 -0.75 -7.97 30.90
N GLU A 91 -1.49 -7.57 31.93
CA GLU A 91 -1.41 -8.15 33.27
C GLU A 91 -1.80 -9.63 33.28
N MET A 92 -2.78 -10.02 32.46
CA MET A 92 -3.14 -11.42 32.25
C MET A 92 -2.10 -12.24 31.47
N GLY A 93 -1.00 -11.61 31.02
CA GLY A 93 0.09 -12.28 30.30
C GLY A 93 -0.15 -12.43 28.80
N TYR A 94 -1.08 -11.68 28.22
CA TYR A 94 -1.38 -11.72 26.79
C TYR A 94 -0.83 -10.51 26.04
N ASN A 95 -0.51 -10.72 24.78
CA ASN A 95 -0.17 -9.66 23.84
C ASN A 95 -1.43 -9.11 23.16
N LYS A 96 -1.32 -7.93 22.55
CA LYS A 96 -2.42 -7.24 21.83
C LYS A 96 -3.01 -8.01 20.64
N TYR A 97 -2.43 -9.13 20.23
CA TYR A 97 -2.87 -9.98 19.13
C TYR A 97 -3.48 -11.32 19.61
N GLY A 98 -3.67 -11.49 20.93
CA GLY A 98 -4.29 -12.69 21.51
C GLY A 98 -3.34 -13.88 21.71
N GLY A 99 -2.03 -13.72 21.55
CA GLY A 99 -1.04 -14.71 21.99
C GLY A 99 -0.49 -14.36 23.38
N LEU A 100 0.37 -15.22 23.95
CA LEU A 100 1.07 -14.89 25.19
C LEU A 100 2.10 -13.76 24.97
N ASP A 101 2.32 -12.92 25.98
CA ASP A 101 3.40 -11.92 25.95
C ASP A 101 4.74 -12.62 26.21
N MET A 102 5.74 -12.38 25.36
CA MET A 102 7.00 -13.14 25.39
C MET A 102 8.05 -12.38 26.20
N THR A 103 7.77 -12.19 27.50
CA THR A 103 8.61 -11.47 28.46
C THR A 103 9.03 -12.38 29.61
N ILE A 104 10.08 -12.00 30.33
CA ILE A 104 10.58 -12.75 31.49
C ILE A 104 9.53 -12.82 32.60
N GLU A 105 8.81 -11.72 32.85
CA GLU A 105 7.72 -11.64 33.83
C GLU A 105 6.60 -12.66 33.53
N ASN A 106 6.38 -13.00 32.26
CA ASN A 106 5.32 -13.90 31.82
C ASN A 106 5.76 -15.37 31.67
N ILE A 107 6.99 -15.72 32.06
CA ILE A 107 7.51 -17.11 32.03
C ILE A 107 6.54 -18.10 32.71
N PRO A 108 5.97 -17.83 33.90
CA PRO A 108 5.06 -18.77 34.56
C PRO A 108 3.84 -19.13 33.71
N ARG A 109 3.24 -18.13 33.04
CA ARG A 109 2.08 -18.30 32.17
C ARG A 109 2.41 -19.10 30.91
N ILE A 110 3.60 -18.88 30.36
CA ILE A 110 4.10 -19.63 29.19
C ILE A 110 4.29 -21.10 29.55
N LYS A 111 4.84 -21.40 30.73
CA LYS A 111 4.97 -22.78 31.24
C LYS A 111 3.60 -23.44 31.45
N GLU A 112 2.69 -22.73 32.12
CA GLU A 112 1.32 -23.18 32.37
C GLU A 112 0.61 -23.56 31.05
N GLU A 113 0.73 -22.73 30.01
CA GLU A 113 0.06 -23.00 28.73
C GLU A 113 0.71 -24.16 27.95
N ILE A 114 2.02 -24.37 28.07
CA ILE A 114 2.71 -25.55 27.51
C ILE A 114 2.24 -26.82 28.23
N GLU A 115 2.12 -26.78 29.56
CA GLU A 115 1.62 -27.91 30.35
C GLU A 115 0.15 -28.22 30.01
N ARG A 116 -0.69 -27.19 29.85
CA ARG A 116 -2.07 -27.37 29.36
C ARG A 116 -2.13 -27.97 27.96
N PHE A 117 -1.16 -27.67 27.10
CA PHE A 117 -1.07 -28.31 25.78
C PHE A 117 -0.72 -29.78 25.89
N GLU A 118 0.19 -30.16 26.78
CA GLU A 118 0.53 -31.56 27.06
C GLU A 118 -0.67 -32.35 27.61
N LYS A 119 -1.53 -31.69 28.41
CA LYS A 119 -2.81 -32.23 28.90
C LYS A 119 -3.95 -32.22 27.86
N GLY A 120 -3.74 -31.62 26.69
CA GLY A 120 -4.76 -31.52 25.64
C GLY A 120 -5.82 -30.41 25.84
N GLU A 121 -5.60 -29.51 26.81
CA GLU A 121 -6.53 -28.44 27.20
C GLU A 121 -6.17 -27.06 26.63
N SER A 122 -5.04 -26.94 25.91
CA SER A 122 -4.60 -25.68 25.32
C SER A 122 -5.45 -25.28 24.10
N THR A 123 -5.73 -23.99 24.00
CA THR A 123 -6.46 -23.39 22.88
C THR A 123 -5.54 -22.99 21.71
N PHE A 124 -4.22 -23.03 21.91
CA PHE A 124 -3.23 -22.65 20.89
C PHE A 124 -2.84 -23.83 20.00
N SER A 125 -2.49 -23.53 18.74
CA SER A 125 -2.04 -24.56 17.81
C SER A 125 -0.70 -25.19 18.24
N ALA A 126 -0.45 -26.44 17.85
CA ALA A 126 0.84 -27.11 18.10
C ALA A 126 2.05 -26.33 17.56
N ALA A 127 1.91 -25.62 16.44
CA ALA A 127 2.96 -24.77 15.90
C ALA A 127 3.24 -23.55 16.79
N THR A 128 2.19 -22.98 17.39
CA THR A 128 2.29 -21.87 18.34
C THR A 128 2.98 -22.32 19.63
N ILE A 129 2.62 -23.50 20.15
CA ILE A 129 3.23 -24.05 21.36
C ILE A 129 4.71 -24.37 21.14
N ARG A 130 5.11 -24.93 20.00
CA ARG A 130 6.53 -25.10 19.65
C ARG A 130 7.30 -23.78 19.64
N LYS A 131 6.67 -22.69 19.19
CA LYS A 131 7.26 -21.35 19.24
C LYS A 131 7.39 -20.86 20.68
N TYR A 132 6.40 -21.13 21.53
CA TYR A 132 6.45 -20.80 22.96
C TYR A 132 7.55 -21.58 23.67
N GLN A 133 7.71 -22.88 23.41
CA GLN A 133 8.79 -23.72 23.95
C GLN A 133 10.18 -23.16 23.61
N ARG A 134 10.47 -22.91 22.32
CA ARG A 134 11.75 -22.31 21.90
C ARG A 134 12.00 -20.95 22.55
N LYS A 135 10.94 -20.16 22.71
CA LYS A 135 11.08 -18.82 23.27
C LYS A 135 11.23 -18.86 24.80
N LEU A 136 10.58 -19.80 25.47
CA LEU A 136 10.72 -20.05 26.91
C LEU A 136 12.18 -20.33 27.25
N GLU A 137 12.83 -21.23 26.51
CA GLU A 137 14.27 -21.53 26.69
C GLU A 137 15.13 -20.25 26.60
N THR A 138 14.90 -19.43 25.58
CA THR A 138 15.64 -18.15 25.46
C THR A 138 15.32 -17.15 26.57
N LEU A 139 14.10 -17.17 27.12
CA LEU A 139 13.70 -16.27 28.21
C LEU A 139 14.27 -16.72 29.55
N GLU A 140 14.37 -18.02 29.78
CA GLU A 140 15.02 -18.60 30.95
C GLU A 140 16.52 -18.32 30.96
N GLN A 141 17.21 -18.51 29.83
CA GLN A 141 18.62 -18.13 29.70
C GLN A 141 18.85 -16.63 29.95
N LEU A 142 17.97 -15.76 29.43
CA LEU A 142 18.05 -14.33 29.70
C LEU A 142 17.77 -13.98 31.17
N LYS A 143 16.84 -14.69 31.80
CA LYS A 143 16.53 -14.53 33.23
C LYS A 143 17.73 -14.92 34.08
N GLU A 144 18.31 -16.10 33.84
CA GLU A 144 19.49 -16.59 34.55
C GLU A 144 20.67 -15.64 34.40
N ARG A 145 20.96 -15.16 33.18
CA ARG A 145 22.01 -14.17 32.95
C ARG A 145 21.77 -12.87 33.71
N SER A 146 20.53 -12.39 33.74
CA SER A 146 20.18 -11.19 34.49
C SER A 146 20.27 -11.39 36.00
N GLU A 147 19.97 -12.58 36.52
CA GLU A 147 20.08 -12.89 37.95
C GLU A 147 21.55 -12.97 38.35
N LYS A 148 22.38 -13.69 37.60
CA LYS A 148 23.85 -13.75 37.82
C LYS A 148 24.51 -12.37 37.76
N GLY A 149 24.18 -11.57 36.75
CA GLY A 149 24.71 -10.20 36.64
C GLY A 149 24.26 -9.28 37.79
N LYS A 150 23.09 -9.52 38.39
CA LYS A 150 22.63 -8.79 39.58
C LYS A 150 23.27 -9.29 40.86
N GLU A 151 23.52 -10.59 40.98
CA GLU A 151 24.21 -11.18 42.14
C GLU A 151 25.68 -10.75 42.21
N ASN A 152 26.33 -10.61 41.05
CA ASN A 152 27.73 -10.18 40.93
C ASN A 152 27.88 -8.67 40.72
N LEU A 153 26.84 -7.87 40.95
CA LEU A 153 26.82 -6.46 40.59
C LEU A 153 27.89 -5.66 41.34
N LEU A 154 28.74 -4.95 40.60
CA LEU A 154 29.77 -4.11 41.17
C LEU A 154 29.16 -2.85 41.84
N PRO A 155 29.71 -2.39 42.99
CA PRO A 155 29.24 -1.19 43.68
C PRO A 155 29.20 0.07 42.78
N GLU A 156 30.16 0.22 41.88
CA GLU A 156 30.29 1.33 40.94
C GLU A 156 29.15 1.31 39.89
N VAL A 157 28.84 0.11 39.38
CA VAL A 157 27.73 -0.11 38.45
C VAL A 157 26.38 0.16 39.13
N GLN A 158 26.23 -0.24 40.39
CA GLN A 158 25.04 0.07 41.20
C GLN A 158 24.89 1.59 41.41
N ALA A 159 25.97 2.31 41.67
CA ALA A 159 25.94 3.78 41.78
C ALA A 159 25.47 4.46 40.48
N ILE A 160 25.89 3.96 39.31
CA ILE A 160 25.41 4.46 38.01
C ILE A 160 23.91 4.21 37.84
N ILE A 161 23.40 3.05 38.26
CA ILE A 161 21.97 2.73 38.21
C ILE A 161 21.18 3.67 39.15
N ASP A 162 21.64 3.84 40.39
CA ASP A 162 20.97 4.67 41.40
C ASP A 162 21.01 6.16 41.06
N SER A 163 22.03 6.61 40.35
CA SER A 163 22.09 7.99 39.81
C SER A 163 20.98 8.29 38.79
N GLY A 164 20.34 7.25 38.22
CA GLY A 164 19.31 7.38 37.20
C GLY A 164 19.82 7.84 35.83
N ARG A 165 21.14 7.78 35.59
CA ARG A 165 21.76 8.01 34.27
C ARG A 165 21.39 6.92 33.26
N VAL A 166 21.07 5.72 33.74
CA VAL A 166 20.63 4.59 32.92
C VAL A 166 19.23 4.09 33.32
N THR A 167 18.52 3.48 32.39
CA THR A 167 17.16 2.93 32.60
C THR A 167 17.08 1.49 32.13
N GLN A 168 16.72 0.58 33.04
CA GLN A 168 16.64 -0.86 32.73
C GLN A 168 15.50 -1.16 31.74
N TRP A 169 15.78 -1.98 30.74
CA TRP A 169 14.78 -2.41 29.79
C TRP A 169 13.92 -3.55 30.34
N LYS A 170 12.64 -3.27 30.59
CA LYS A 170 11.69 -4.27 31.13
C LYS A 170 11.58 -5.59 30.34
N LYS A 171 11.82 -5.58 29.02
CA LYS A 171 11.73 -6.80 28.19
C LYS A 171 13.02 -7.61 28.15
N ASN A 172 14.15 -6.97 28.40
CA ASN A 172 15.44 -7.63 28.54
C ASN A 172 16.22 -6.93 29.66
N PRO A 173 16.10 -7.44 30.90
CA PRO A 173 16.71 -6.82 32.09
C PRO A 173 18.23 -6.70 32.05
N THR A 174 18.91 -7.41 31.14
CA THR A 174 20.35 -7.26 30.90
C THR A 174 20.71 -5.95 30.18
N ILE A 175 19.76 -5.25 29.56
CA ILE A 175 20.01 -4.04 28.77
C ILE A 175 19.57 -2.79 29.53
N TYR A 176 20.45 -1.79 29.59
CA TYR A 176 20.25 -0.51 30.27
C TYR A 176 20.43 0.66 29.29
N PHE A 177 19.38 1.43 29.05
CA PHE A 177 19.41 2.56 28.12
C PHE A 177 19.92 3.83 28.80
N LEU A 178 20.83 4.55 28.15
CA LEU A 178 21.30 5.86 28.60
C LEU A 178 20.17 6.90 28.51
N LYS A 179 19.97 7.66 29.57
CA LYS A 179 18.98 8.74 29.65
C LYS A 179 19.48 9.96 28.87
N GLY A 180 18.66 10.46 27.95
CA GLY A 180 19.00 11.61 27.08
C GLY A 180 19.39 11.21 25.66
N TYR A 181 19.77 9.95 25.42
CA TYR A 181 20.16 9.44 24.10
C TYR A 181 19.13 8.44 23.55
N ARG A 182 19.00 8.41 22.22
CA ARG A 182 17.98 7.58 21.55
C ARG A 182 18.59 6.26 21.10
N LYS A 183 18.23 5.16 21.78
CA LYS A 183 18.65 3.78 21.45
C LYS A 183 20.16 3.53 21.61
N VAL A 184 20.77 4.16 22.61
CA VAL A 184 22.13 3.84 23.07
C VAL A 184 22.00 3.10 24.41
N ALA A 185 22.63 1.93 24.54
CA ALA A 185 22.49 1.10 25.72
C ALA A 185 23.78 0.37 26.11
N LEU A 186 23.85 0.02 27.38
CA LEU A 186 24.85 -0.87 27.97
C LEU A 186 24.21 -2.23 28.26
N GLU A 187 24.97 -3.30 28.10
CA GLU A 187 24.62 -4.67 28.46
C GLU A 187 25.34 -5.07 29.74
N LEU A 188 24.59 -5.56 30.73
CA LEU A 188 25.13 -6.11 31.96
C LEU A 188 25.59 -7.54 31.70
N ASN A 189 26.88 -7.82 31.92
CA ASN A 189 27.46 -9.15 31.76
C ASN A 189 27.21 -10.04 32.99
N GLU A 190 27.59 -11.32 32.90
CA GLU A 190 27.41 -12.29 33.99
C GLU A 190 28.30 -11.99 35.21
N ASN A 191 29.36 -11.19 35.02
CA ASN A 191 30.30 -10.75 36.05
C ASN A 191 29.87 -9.46 36.76
N GLY A 192 28.75 -8.86 36.37
CA GLY A 192 28.20 -7.64 36.99
C GLY A 192 28.78 -6.32 36.47
N GLU A 193 29.48 -6.34 35.33
CA GLU A 193 30.05 -5.16 34.67
C GLU A 193 29.16 -4.69 33.50
N PHE A 194 29.22 -3.40 33.18
CA PHE A 194 28.61 -2.88 31.95
C PHE A 194 29.54 -3.04 30.75
N GLU A 195 28.99 -3.53 29.65
CA GLU A 195 29.63 -3.59 28.34
C GLU A 195 28.80 -2.80 27.31
N GLU A 196 29.42 -2.35 26.22
CA GLU A 196 28.68 -1.69 25.14
C GLU A 196 27.68 -2.69 24.50
N SER A 197 26.41 -2.29 24.37
CA SER A 197 25.40 -3.17 23.76
C SER A 197 25.74 -3.46 22.31
N LYS A 198 25.80 -4.75 21.94
CA LYS A 198 26.02 -5.18 20.55
C LYS A 198 24.90 -4.73 19.61
N LYS A 199 23.71 -4.47 20.15
CA LYS A 199 22.50 -4.14 19.38
C LYS A 199 22.19 -2.64 19.34
N TYR A 200 22.58 -1.91 20.38
CA TYR A 200 22.23 -0.51 20.61
C TYR A 200 23.52 0.32 20.82
N GLN A 201 24.42 0.22 19.84
CA GLN A 201 25.73 0.89 19.83
C GLN A 201 25.61 2.40 19.64
N ALA A 202 26.60 3.14 20.15
CA ALA A 202 26.72 4.57 19.95
C ALA A 202 27.19 4.92 18.53
N THR A 203 26.49 5.85 17.86
CA THR A 203 26.78 6.21 16.47
C THR A 203 27.48 7.56 16.33
N SER A 204 27.10 8.56 17.14
CA SER A 204 27.76 9.87 17.15
C SER A 204 29.00 9.89 18.05
N GLU A 205 29.90 10.84 17.83
CA GLU A 205 31.06 11.02 18.72
C GLU A 205 30.65 11.41 20.14
N GLU A 206 29.59 12.23 20.28
CA GLU A 206 29.00 12.58 21.57
C GLU A 206 28.43 11.36 22.30
N GLU A 207 27.72 10.47 21.58
CA GLU A 207 27.18 9.23 22.14
C GLU A 207 28.30 8.28 22.57
N LYS A 208 29.38 8.19 21.77
CA LYS A 208 30.54 7.36 22.10
C LYS A 208 31.30 7.90 23.31
N ALA A 209 31.43 9.22 23.43
CA ALA A 209 32.03 9.86 24.59
C ALA A 209 31.20 9.57 25.86
N ALA A 210 29.88 9.71 25.80
CA ALA A 210 28.99 9.42 26.93
C ALA A 210 29.00 7.94 27.35
N VAL A 211 29.10 7.02 26.38
CA VAL A 211 29.25 5.58 26.68
C VAL A 211 30.61 5.29 27.30
N ARG A 212 31.70 5.89 26.81
CA ARG A 212 33.04 5.72 27.38
C ARG A 212 33.14 6.26 28.80
N GLU A 213 32.60 7.45 29.05
CA GLU A 213 32.54 8.05 30.39
C GLU A 213 31.87 7.11 31.40
N LEU A 214 30.71 6.54 31.06
CA LEU A 214 30.00 5.62 31.95
C LEU A 214 30.70 4.26 32.11
N LEU A 215 31.44 3.81 31.10
CA LEU A 215 32.24 2.59 31.20
C LEU A 215 33.48 2.80 32.07
N GLU A 216 34.13 3.97 31.99
CA GLU A 216 35.26 4.34 32.85
C GLU A 216 34.84 4.53 34.32
N GLU A 217 33.67 5.17 34.56
CA GLU A 217 33.07 5.29 35.90
C GLU A 217 32.66 3.92 36.49
N ALA A 218 32.40 2.92 35.65
CA ALA A 218 31.99 1.58 36.07
C ALA A 218 33.19 0.67 36.47
N VAL A 219 34.43 1.11 36.26
CA VAL A 219 35.63 0.34 36.63
C VAL A 219 35.96 0.59 38.11
N PRO A 220 36.14 -0.46 38.94
CA PRO A 220 36.46 -0.29 40.35
C PRO A 220 37.78 0.46 40.57
N THR A 221 37.77 1.46 41.46
CA THR A 221 38.94 2.29 41.82
C THR A 221 40.12 1.50 42.41
N ASP A 222 39.93 0.22 42.76
CA ASP A 222 40.96 -0.67 43.31
C ASP A 222 41.69 -1.52 42.23
N SER A 223 41.34 -1.34 40.95
CA SER A 223 41.93 -2.09 39.83
C SER A 223 43.20 -1.46 39.23
N LEU A 224 43.74 -0.41 39.85
CA LEU A 224 45.09 0.12 39.59
C LEU A 224 46.18 -0.60 40.41
N LYS A 225 46.08 -1.93 40.52
CA LYS A 225 47.25 -2.79 40.70
C LYS A 225 47.32 -3.71 39.51
N GLU A 226 48.26 -3.37 38.65
CA GLU A 226 48.64 -4.06 37.44
C GLU A 226 48.65 -5.58 37.67
N LYS A 227 47.92 -6.32 36.83
CA LYS A 227 48.41 -7.64 36.44
C LYS A 227 49.53 -7.38 35.42
N GLU A 228 50.71 -7.05 35.93
CA GLU A 228 51.95 -7.20 35.15
C GLU A 228 52.03 -8.67 34.76
N ASN A 229 52.18 -8.95 33.46
CA ASN A 229 52.74 -10.23 33.06
C ASN A 229 54.20 -10.20 33.52
N ASP A 230 54.47 -10.81 34.67
CA ASP A 230 55.76 -10.81 35.34
C ASP A 230 56.89 -11.51 34.54
N HIS A 231 56.67 -11.95 33.30
CA HIS A 231 57.61 -12.74 32.51
C HIS A 231 57.83 -12.16 31.10
N PHE A 232 58.98 -11.53 30.86
CA PHE A 232 59.35 -10.95 29.55
C PHE A 232 60.87 -10.96 29.32
N TYR A 233 61.30 -10.79 28.06
CA TYR A 233 62.69 -10.48 27.73
C TYR A 233 62.90 -8.97 27.64
N ARG A 234 64.04 -8.46 28.12
CA ARG A 234 64.48 -7.08 27.88
C ARG A 234 65.92 -7.06 27.34
N VAL A 235 66.28 -6.02 26.61
CA VAL A 235 67.67 -5.80 26.21
C VAL A 235 68.43 -5.23 27.39
N GLU A 236 69.46 -5.92 27.87
CA GLU A 236 70.33 -5.40 28.94
C GLU A 236 71.34 -4.41 28.35
N PHE A 237 72.04 -4.84 27.30
CA PHE A 237 73.08 -4.06 26.67
C PHE A 237 73.25 -4.44 25.21
N ASN A 238 73.59 -3.46 24.37
CA ASN A 238 74.12 -3.71 23.05
C ASN A 238 75.30 -2.79 22.72
N GLU A 239 76.26 -3.31 21.96
CA GLU A 239 77.26 -2.48 21.29
C GLU A 239 76.53 -1.54 20.32
N ASN A 240 76.84 -0.25 20.37
CA ASN A 240 76.24 0.78 19.52
C ASN A 240 77.28 1.33 18.54
N ASP A 241 76.79 1.80 17.39
CA ASP A 241 77.61 2.45 16.38
C ASP A 241 76.75 3.53 15.72
N PRO A 242 76.71 4.74 16.32
CA PRO A 242 75.88 5.83 15.83
C PRO A 242 76.23 6.28 14.42
N GLU A 243 77.48 6.09 13.97
CA GLU A 243 77.91 6.48 12.62
C GLU A 243 77.35 5.53 11.55
N LYS A 244 77.08 4.27 11.92
CA LYS A 244 76.46 3.27 11.03
C LYS A 244 74.96 3.09 11.23
N GLY A 245 74.37 3.78 12.22
CA GLY A 245 72.93 3.78 12.47
C GLY A 245 72.47 2.74 13.49
N LEU A 246 73.38 2.09 14.24
CA LEU A 246 73.04 1.19 15.33
C LEU A 246 72.88 1.98 16.65
N LYS A 247 71.63 2.22 17.07
CA LYS A 247 71.31 2.89 18.33
C LYS A 247 71.46 1.96 19.55
N SER A 248 71.46 2.54 20.75
CA SER A 248 71.37 1.79 22.01
C SER A 248 69.92 1.39 22.28
N TYR A 249 69.69 0.10 22.51
CA TYR A 249 68.41 -0.53 22.85
C TYR A 249 68.35 -0.96 24.32
N GLY A 250 69.40 -0.75 25.11
CA GLY A 250 69.44 -1.09 26.53
C GLY A 250 68.24 -0.54 27.31
N GLY A 251 67.52 -1.43 27.98
CA GLY A 251 66.30 -1.17 28.73
C GLY A 251 64.99 -1.38 27.95
N GLU A 252 65.02 -1.58 26.63
CA GLU A 252 63.81 -1.83 25.84
C GLU A 252 63.29 -3.28 26.07
N ILE A 253 61.97 -3.45 26.21
CA ILE A 253 61.30 -4.75 26.29
C ILE A 253 61.27 -5.37 24.90
N VAL A 254 61.55 -6.66 24.79
CA VAL A 254 61.54 -7.39 23.53
C VAL A 254 60.10 -7.63 23.08
N THR A 255 59.69 -6.93 22.03
CA THR A 255 58.40 -7.09 21.34
C THR A 255 58.60 -7.69 19.94
N PHE A 256 57.52 -8.13 19.29
CA PHE A 256 57.59 -8.60 17.89
C PHE A 256 58.16 -7.53 16.94
N GLU A 257 57.82 -6.26 17.18
CA GLU A 257 58.34 -5.13 16.38
C GLU A 257 59.85 -4.97 16.55
N LEU A 258 60.36 -5.10 17.78
CA LEU A 258 61.80 -5.02 18.05
C LEU A 258 62.55 -6.20 17.41
N ILE A 259 61.98 -7.40 17.47
CA ILE A 259 62.55 -8.60 16.82
C ILE A 259 62.67 -8.39 15.29
N ASP A 260 61.66 -7.81 14.65
CA ASP A 260 61.67 -7.55 13.20
C ASP A 260 62.70 -6.46 12.82
N GLN A 261 62.84 -5.42 13.65
CA GLN A 261 63.88 -4.42 13.50
C GLN A 261 65.28 -5.04 13.62
N LEU A 262 65.51 -5.91 14.61
CA LEU A 262 66.79 -6.58 14.78
C LEU A 262 67.12 -7.50 13.61
N LYS A 263 66.16 -8.25 13.05
CA LYS A 263 66.38 -9.07 11.85
C LYS A 263 66.78 -8.24 10.62
N THR A 264 66.19 -7.06 10.48
CA THR A 264 66.53 -6.14 9.40
C THR A 264 67.96 -5.64 9.53
N LEU A 265 68.37 -5.24 10.75
CA LEU A 265 69.73 -4.82 11.04
C LEU A 265 70.74 -5.96 10.90
N ASP A 266 70.39 -7.17 11.34
CA ASP A 266 71.26 -8.35 11.24
C ASP A 266 71.60 -8.68 9.78
N ASN A 267 70.61 -8.61 8.87
CA ASN A 267 70.84 -8.75 7.43
C ASN A 267 71.65 -7.59 6.83
N GLN A 268 71.44 -6.37 7.32
CA GLN A 268 72.17 -5.18 6.83
C GLN A 268 73.66 -5.27 7.18
N TYR A 269 73.98 -5.66 8.42
CA TYR A 269 75.36 -5.75 8.89
C TYR A 269 76.05 -7.06 8.49
N ALA A 270 75.31 -8.11 8.10
CA ALA A 270 75.91 -9.36 7.61
C ALA A 270 76.79 -9.23 6.37
N ALA A 271 76.68 -8.12 5.62
CA ALA A 271 77.55 -7.83 4.49
C ALA A 271 78.86 -7.12 4.88
N GLU A 272 78.94 -6.55 6.09
CA GLU A 272 80.12 -5.87 6.62
C GLU A 272 80.90 -6.84 7.51
N ALA A 273 82.22 -6.93 7.35
CA ALA A 273 83.04 -7.86 8.15
C ALA A 273 83.14 -7.38 9.61
N GLY A 274 82.13 -7.69 10.43
CA GLY A 274 82.05 -7.38 11.85
C GLY A 274 80.66 -7.71 12.43
N TYR A 275 80.60 -7.97 13.74
CA TYR A 275 79.37 -8.22 14.47
C TYR A 275 79.28 -7.29 15.68
N TYR A 276 78.06 -7.01 16.13
CA TYR A 276 77.76 -6.21 17.32
C TYR A 276 77.11 -7.10 18.38
N LYS A 277 77.64 -7.08 19.60
CA LYS A 277 77.10 -7.91 20.68
C LYS A 277 75.81 -7.33 21.25
N PHE A 278 74.80 -8.18 21.38
CA PHE A 278 73.53 -7.92 22.07
C PHE A 278 73.36 -8.90 23.23
N TYR A 279 72.92 -8.38 24.36
CA TYR A 279 72.60 -9.15 25.56
C TYR A 279 71.13 -8.92 25.93
N PHE A 280 70.38 -10.01 26.08
CA PHE A 280 68.98 -10.01 26.48
C PHE A 280 68.85 -10.72 27.82
N GLU A 281 68.04 -10.18 28.72
CA GLU A 281 67.71 -10.76 30.01
C GLU A 281 66.27 -11.28 30.00
N GLU A 282 66.08 -12.53 30.45
CA GLU A 282 64.76 -13.07 30.79
C GLU A 282 64.41 -12.63 32.21
N VAL A 283 63.39 -11.79 32.37
CA VAL A 283 62.91 -11.34 33.69
C VAL A 283 61.67 -12.13 34.05
N LYS A 284 61.65 -12.77 35.23
CA LYS A 284 60.46 -13.41 35.84
C LYS A 284 60.25 -12.87 37.25
N ASN A 285 59.08 -12.31 37.53
CA ASN A 285 58.71 -11.76 38.84
C ASN A 285 59.75 -10.75 39.36
N GLY A 286 60.33 -9.94 38.46
CA GLY A 286 61.36 -8.93 38.78
C GLY A 286 62.79 -9.46 38.95
N GLU A 287 63.04 -10.77 38.86
CA GLU A 287 64.38 -11.37 38.91
C GLU A 287 64.87 -11.78 37.51
N VAL A 288 66.16 -11.60 37.23
CA VAL A 288 66.80 -12.05 35.97
C VAL A 288 67.08 -13.55 36.09
N VAL A 289 66.40 -14.34 35.25
CA VAL A 289 66.44 -15.81 35.29
C VAL A 289 67.38 -16.40 34.24
N ASP A 290 67.58 -15.70 33.12
CA ASP A 290 68.46 -16.15 32.03
C ASP A 290 69.04 -14.95 31.27
N GLN A 291 70.17 -15.16 30.58
CA GLN A 291 70.81 -14.15 29.73
C GLN A 291 71.22 -14.76 28.38
N ILE A 292 70.66 -14.20 27.30
CA ILE A 292 70.92 -14.63 25.93
C ILE A 292 71.85 -13.63 25.26
N ARG A 293 72.94 -14.13 24.66
CA ARG A 293 73.83 -13.31 23.81
C ARG A 293 73.53 -13.58 22.33
N MET A 294 73.43 -12.51 21.56
CA MET A 294 73.29 -12.52 20.10
C MET A 294 74.36 -11.65 19.46
N ASP A 295 74.99 -12.14 18.39
CA ASP A 295 75.97 -11.38 17.62
C ASP A 295 75.29 -10.87 16.34
N LEU A 296 74.87 -9.59 16.37
CA LEU A 296 74.15 -8.92 15.28
C LEU A 296 75.12 -8.59 14.14
N GLY A 297 74.90 -9.14 12.95
CA GLY A 297 75.83 -9.12 11.82
C GLY A 297 76.33 -10.50 11.41
N ASP A 298 76.02 -11.56 12.17
CA ASP A 298 76.28 -12.95 11.74
C ASP A 298 75.19 -13.47 10.78
N GLY A 299 74.13 -12.69 10.57
CA GLY A 299 73.05 -12.95 9.63
C GLY A 299 71.90 -13.74 10.24
N VAL A 300 70.68 -13.46 9.73
CA VAL A 300 69.43 -13.94 10.32
C VAL A 300 69.35 -15.46 10.43
N ASN A 301 70.01 -16.21 9.53
CA ASN A 301 70.04 -17.67 9.58
C ASN A 301 70.88 -18.20 10.76
N SER A 302 71.98 -17.52 11.10
CA SER A 302 72.84 -17.89 12.23
C SER A 302 72.13 -17.60 13.56
N ASN A 303 71.50 -16.43 13.65
CA ASN A 303 70.76 -15.98 14.85
C ASN A 303 69.31 -16.49 14.94
N GLN A 304 68.86 -17.33 13.99
CA GLN A 304 67.48 -17.81 13.93
C GLN A 304 66.99 -18.53 15.20
N PRO A 305 67.79 -19.37 15.88
CA PRO A 305 67.38 -20.00 17.14
C PRO A 305 67.09 -18.97 18.25
N ILE A 306 67.89 -17.90 18.31
CA ILE A 306 67.75 -16.83 19.30
C ILE A 306 66.47 -16.02 19.03
N TYR A 307 66.18 -15.68 17.77
CA TYR A 307 64.94 -14.99 17.43
C TYR A 307 63.69 -15.82 17.74
N LEU A 308 63.75 -17.14 17.56
CA LEU A 308 62.66 -18.03 17.94
C LEU A 308 62.46 -18.05 19.45
N GLU A 309 63.54 -18.02 20.23
CA GLU A 309 63.49 -18.00 21.68
C GLU A 309 62.92 -16.70 22.24
N LEU A 310 63.35 -15.55 21.71
CA LEU A 310 62.80 -14.24 22.05
C LEU A 310 61.31 -14.13 21.72
N ALA A 311 60.88 -14.71 20.60
CA ALA A 311 59.47 -14.69 20.16
C ALA A 311 58.52 -15.56 21.02
N LYS A 312 59.02 -16.60 21.70
CA LYS A 312 58.19 -17.52 22.51
C LYS A 312 57.43 -16.81 23.63
N LEU A 313 58.03 -15.78 24.24
CA LEU A 313 57.38 -15.03 25.32
C LEU A 313 56.50 -13.89 24.78
N CYS A 314 56.72 -13.43 23.55
CA CYS A 314 55.84 -12.47 22.88
C CYS A 314 54.50 -13.11 22.45
N GLU A 315 54.45 -14.42 22.17
CA GLU A 315 53.26 -15.17 21.74
C GLU A 315 52.16 -15.33 22.83
N GLN A 316 52.44 -15.01 24.11
CA GLN A 316 51.49 -15.22 25.22
C GLN A 316 50.52 -14.05 25.48
N VAL A 317 50.42 -13.08 24.56
CA VAL A 317 49.44 -11.98 24.62
C VAL A 317 48.26 -12.27 23.67
N PRO A 318 46.99 -12.30 24.13
CA PRO A 318 45.85 -12.56 23.25
C PRO A 318 45.51 -11.32 22.40
N GLU A 319 45.79 -11.38 21.09
CA GLU A 319 45.35 -10.38 20.11
C GLU A 319 43.84 -10.50 19.81
N LYS A 320 43.12 -9.38 19.96
CA LYS A 320 41.84 -9.12 19.29
C LYS A 320 42.11 -8.48 17.91
N GLU A 321 41.53 -9.13 16.90
CA GLU A 321 41.10 -8.63 15.58
C GLU A 321 42.12 -7.96 14.64
N GLN A 322 42.45 -8.67 13.54
CA GLN A 322 42.02 -8.30 12.17
C GLN A 322 42.56 -9.30 11.12
N LYS A 323 41.65 -9.95 10.37
CA LYS A 323 41.93 -10.44 9.00
C LYS A 323 40.75 -10.09 8.09
N GLN A 324 40.83 -8.93 7.46
CA GLN A 324 40.30 -8.75 6.11
C GLN A 324 41.33 -9.35 5.15
N SER A 325 40.92 -10.33 4.33
CA SER A 325 41.71 -10.73 3.16
C SER A 325 40.85 -10.63 1.92
N VAL A 326 41.20 -9.64 1.09
CA VAL A 326 40.87 -9.54 -0.32
C VAL A 326 41.66 -10.63 -1.03
N LYS A 327 41.00 -11.53 -1.77
CA LYS A 327 41.67 -12.45 -2.68
C LYS A 327 41.39 -12.02 -4.11
N ASN A 328 42.43 -11.53 -4.77
CA ASN A 328 42.54 -11.48 -6.22
C ASN A 328 42.87 -12.88 -6.75
N GLU A 329 42.20 -13.26 -7.84
CA GLU A 329 42.47 -14.44 -8.65
C GLU A 329 43.83 -14.33 -9.39
N PRO A 330 44.50 -15.47 -9.65
CA PRO A 330 45.36 -15.62 -10.80
C PRO A 330 44.68 -16.46 -11.88
N VAL A 331 44.83 -15.98 -13.11
CA VAL A 331 44.48 -16.65 -14.37
C VAL A 331 45.53 -17.70 -14.70
N SER A 332 45.10 -18.91 -15.08
CA SER A 332 45.84 -19.74 -16.03
C SER A 332 44.88 -20.58 -16.87
N LYS A 333 45.10 -20.49 -18.19
CA LYS A 333 44.39 -21.16 -19.28
C LYS A 333 44.77 -22.64 -19.33
N GLU A 334 43.81 -23.51 -19.61
CA GLU A 334 44.01 -24.70 -20.44
C GLU A 334 42.71 -25.06 -21.17
N GLN A 335 42.90 -25.59 -22.38
CA GLN A 335 41.94 -25.64 -23.47
C GLN A 335 41.23 -27.01 -23.58
N MET A 336 40.11 -26.96 -24.31
CA MET A 336 39.53 -27.99 -25.19
C MET A 336 38.43 -28.95 -24.66
N GLN A 337 37.32 -28.85 -25.41
CA GLN A 337 36.36 -29.90 -25.79
C GLN A 337 35.47 -30.52 -24.70
N SER A 338 34.16 -30.29 -24.81
CA SER A 338 33.22 -31.36 -25.16
C SER A 338 31.75 -30.91 -25.20
N LYS A 339 31.11 -31.29 -26.32
CA LYS A 339 29.76 -31.84 -26.45
C LYS A 339 28.57 -31.04 -25.89
N GLU A 340 27.81 -30.53 -26.86
CA GLU A 340 26.36 -30.41 -26.81
C GLU A 340 25.73 -31.52 -25.97
N THR A 341 25.17 -31.14 -24.83
CA THR A 341 24.18 -31.96 -24.15
C THR A 341 22.93 -31.12 -24.05
N LYS A 342 21.92 -31.46 -24.88
CA LYS A 342 20.57 -30.89 -24.81
C LYS A 342 20.02 -31.10 -23.40
N THR A 343 20.14 -30.09 -22.54
CA THR A 343 19.38 -30.03 -21.29
C THR A 343 17.92 -29.85 -21.64
N LYS A 344 17.14 -30.91 -21.40
CA LYS A 344 15.68 -30.90 -21.40
C LYS A 344 15.19 -29.67 -20.63
N GLN A 345 14.30 -28.89 -21.25
CA GLN A 345 13.59 -27.77 -20.62
C GLN A 345 13.06 -28.23 -19.26
N LYS A 346 13.58 -27.64 -18.18
CA LYS A 346 12.97 -27.79 -16.84
C LYS A 346 11.54 -27.28 -16.96
N GLY A 347 10.58 -28.17 -16.71
CA GLY A 347 9.17 -27.80 -16.59
C GLY A 347 8.98 -26.70 -15.55
N TYR A 348 7.92 -25.91 -15.72
CA TYR A 348 7.59 -24.76 -14.88
C TYR A 348 7.74 -25.07 -13.39
N GLN A 349 8.74 -24.46 -12.75
CA GLN A 349 8.91 -24.52 -11.30
C GLN A 349 7.97 -23.50 -10.65
N LYS A 350 7.12 -23.98 -9.75
CA LYS A 350 6.19 -23.13 -8.99
C LYS A 350 7.01 -22.24 -8.04
N ARG A 351 6.84 -20.93 -8.17
CA ARG A 351 7.52 -19.92 -7.34
C ARG A 351 7.28 -20.16 -5.85
N THR A 352 8.30 -19.91 -5.04
CA THR A 352 8.20 -20.04 -3.57
C THR A 352 7.44 -18.87 -2.96
N ALA A 353 6.90 -19.04 -1.75
CA ALA A 353 6.15 -17.97 -1.06
C ALA A 353 7.04 -16.76 -0.72
N GLU A 354 8.33 -16.99 -0.50
CA GLU A 354 9.32 -15.94 -0.22
C GLU A 354 9.67 -15.13 -1.46
N GLU A 355 9.86 -15.77 -2.61
CA GLU A 355 10.04 -15.11 -3.91
C GLU A 355 8.85 -14.20 -4.24
N ILE A 356 7.61 -14.70 -4.04
CA ILE A 356 6.39 -13.91 -4.27
C ILE A 356 6.36 -12.69 -3.33
N LYS A 357 6.73 -12.86 -2.05
CA LYS A 357 6.75 -11.76 -1.08
C LYS A 357 7.78 -10.70 -1.43
N GLN A 358 8.98 -11.10 -1.88
CA GLN A 358 10.01 -10.19 -2.35
C GLN A 358 9.58 -9.45 -3.62
N GLU A 359 8.97 -10.15 -4.59
CA GLU A 359 8.46 -9.56 -5.83
C GLU A 359 7.36 -8.53 -5.55
N VAL A 360 6.41 -8.85 -4.64
CA VAL A 360 5.38 -7.90 -4.20
C VAL A 360 6.02 -6.66 -3.54
N LYS A 361 7.05 -6.84 -2.70
CA LYS A 361 7.77 -5.71 -2.09
C LYS A 361 8.45 -4.84 -3.15
N SER A 362 9.13 -5.47 -4.12
CA SER A 362 9.80 -4.78 -5.23
C SER A 362 8.81 -3.98 -6.09
N LEU A 363 7.69 -4.57 -6.50
CA LEU A 363 6.63 -3.87 -7.26
C LEU A 363 5.93 -2.79 -6.43
N SER A 364 5.86 -2.95 -5.11
CA SER A 364 5.38 -1.89 -4.21
C SER A 364 6.32 -0.70 -4.20
N GLN A 365 7.64 -0.95 -4.14
CA GLN A 365 8.64 0.09 -4.17
C GLN A 365 8.68 0.79 -5.53
N GLN A 366 8.64 0.03 -6.62
CA GLN A 366 8.59 0.58 -7.98
C GLN A 366 7.41 1.53 -8.17
N ALA A 367 6.23 1.18 -7.65
CA ALA A 367 5.07 2.09 -7.71
C ALA A 367 5.29 3.38 -6.90
N LEU A 368 5.97 3.32 -5.76
CA LEU A 368 6.31 4.52 -4.97
C LEU A 368 7.35 5.39 -5.67
N ASP A 369 8.36 4.76 -6.29
CA ASP A 369 9.40 5.46 -7.03
C ASP A 369 8.82 6.13 -8.29
N ALA A 370 7.87 5.46 -8.97
CA ALA A 370 7.11 6.03 -10.07
C ALA A 370 6.31 7.26 -9.63
N VAL A 371 5.69 7.27 -8.45
CA VAL A 371 5.02 8.49 -7.94
C VAL A 371 6.02 9.63 -7.78
N LYS A 372 7.22 9.38 -7.25
CA LYS A 372 8.23 10.45 -7.09
C LYS A 372 8.65 11.04 -8.43
N LYS A 373 8.93 10.18 -9.40
CA LYS A 373 9.33 10.56 -10.76
C LYS A 373 8.21 11.34 -11.45
N HIS A 374 7.00 10.77 -11.50
CA HIS A 374 5.89 11.33 -12.26
C HIS A 374 5.14 12.48 -11.58
N THR A 375 5.47 12.80 -10.33
CA THR A 375 4.89 13.97 -9.64
C THR A 375 5.92 15.04 -9.36
N HIS A 376 7.09 14.98 -9.99
CA HIS A 376 8.19 15.90 -9.73
C HIS A 376 7.94 17.28 -10.36
N SER A 377 7.71 17.32 -11.67
CA SER A 377 7.42 18.55 -12.41
C SER A 377 5.98 18.59 -12.94
N PRO A 378 5.47 19.77 -13.34
CA PRO A 378 4.17 19.88 -13.99
C PRO A 378 4.06 19.08 -15.29
N GLU A 379 5.15 19.01 -16.04
CA GLU A 379 5.26 18.23 -17.27
C GLU A 379 5.15 16.73 -16.97
N ASP A 380 5.85 16.25 -15.94
CA ASP A 380 5.79 14.85 -15.51
C ASP A 380 4.37 14.45 -15.07
N VAL A 381 3.70 15.34 -14.33
CA VAL A 381 2.30 15.13 -13.92
C VAL A 381 1.40 15.12 -15.14
N LYS A 382 1.58 16.05 -16.08
CA LYS A 382 0.78 16.09 -17.32
C LYS A 382 0.93 14.80 -18.12
N GLU A 383 2.14 14.28 -18.28
CA GLU A 383 2.37 13.00 -18.97
C GLU A 383 1.74 11.82 -18.22
N LEU A 384 1.81 11.81 -16.89
CA LEU A 384 1.11 10.81 -16.10
C LEU A 384 -0.42 10.92 -16.27
N LEU A 385 -1.00 12.11 -16.25
CA LEU A 385 -2.43 12.31 -16.46
C LEU A 385 -2.85 11.89 -17.88
N ASN A 386 -2.03 12.18 -18.90
CA ASN A 386 -2.22 11.68 -20.26
C ASN A 386 -2.27 10.15 -20.27
N PHE A 387 -1.33 9.50 -19.59
CA PHE A 387 -1.32 8.05 -19.48
C PHE A 387 -2.54 7.50 -18.73
N MET A 388 -2.92 8.12 -17.61
CA MET A 388 -4.09 7.73 -16.82
C MET A 388 -5.39 7.79 -17.65
N SER A 389 -5.52 8.79 -18.52
CA SER A 389 -6.65 8.90 -19.45
C SER A 389 -6.78 7.71 -20.40
N ARG A 390 -5.68 6.99 -20.70
CA ARG A 390 -5.69 5.82 -21.59
C ARG A 390 -6.05 4.52 -20.89
N PHE A 391 -6.00 4.45 -19.55
CA PHE A 391 -6.21 3.21 -18.78
C PHE A 391 -7.29 3.32 -17.69
N PRO A 392 -8.50 3.79 -18.01
CA PRO A 392 -9.57 3.97 -17.02
C PRO A 392 -10.05 2.66 -16.36
N GLU A 393 -9.73 1.50 -16.95
CA GLU A 393 -10.06 0.18 -16.41
C GLU A 393 -9.04 -0.37 -15.40
N ARG A 394 -7.98 0.38 -15.10
CA ARG A 394 -6.88 -0.03 -14.20
C ARG A 394 -6.82 0.86 -12.98
N SER A 395 -6.43 0.29 -11.84
CA SER A 395 -6.15 1.09 -10.64
C SER A 395 -4.91 1.96 -10.84
N PHE A 396 -4.85 3.11 -10.17
CA PHE A 396 -3.70 4.03 -10.20
C PHE A 396 -2.35 3.31 -10.08
N ARG A 397 -2.26 2.38 -9.12
CA ARG A 397 -1.04 1.59 -8.91
C ARG A 397 -0.66 0.73 -10.11
N ASN A 398 -1.64 0.12 -10.78
CA ASN A 398 -1.39 -0.66 -11.98
C ASN A 398 -1.11 0.23 -13.20
N GLN A 399 -1.72 1.42 -13.28
CA GLN A 399 -1.40 2.43 -14.30
C GLN A 399 0.09 2.79 -14.22
N LEU A 400 0.58 3.18 -13.03
CA LEU A 400 2.00 3.47 -12.81
C LEU A 400 2.93 2.30 -13.14
N LEU A 401 2.56 1.08 -12.75
CA LEU A 401 3.37 -0.10 -13.06
C LEU A 401 3.47 -0.38 -14.55
N ILE A 402 2.39 -0.15 -15.32
CA ILE A 402 2.40 -0.33 -16.76
C ILE A 402 3.28 0.75 -17.40
N GLU A 403 3.10 2.02 -17.04
CA GLU A 403 3.88 3.12 -17.59
C GLU A 403 5.38 2.95 -17.32
N GLU A 404 5.77 2.51 -16.13
CA GLU A 404 7.19 2.32 -15.80
C GLU A 404 7.81 1.09 -16.49
N GLN A 405 7.01 0.06 -16.80
CA GLN A 405 7.50 -1.15 -17.50
C GLN A 405 7.45 -1.02 -19.03
N PHE A 406 6.49 -0.24 -19.55
CA PHE A 406 6.28 -0.02 -20.97
C PHE A 406 5.69 1.39 -21.20
N PRO A 407 6.57 2.42 -21.22
CA PRO A 407 6.15 3.80 -21.40
C PRO A 407 5.38 3.99 -22.71
N GLY A 408 4.27 4.72 -22.65
CA GLY A 408 3.44 4.96 -23.84
C GLY A 408 2.55 3.78 -24.23
N ALA A 409 2.31 2.83 -23.33
CA ALA A 409 1.30 1.80 -23.52
C ALA A 409 -0.05 2.43 -23.95
N THR A 410 -0.76 1.75 -24.83
CA THR A 410 -2.05 2.21 -25.36
C THR A 410 -3.19 1.43 -24.72
N ALA A 411 -3.17 0.10 -24.75
CA ALA A 411 -4.21 -0.75 -24.18
C ALA A 411 -3.62 -2.11 -23.78
N CYS A 412 -3.99 -2.63 -22.60
CA CYS A 412 -3.36 -3.85 -22.07
C CYS A 412 -4.38 -4.94 -21.77
N LEU A 413 -4.09 -6.16 -22.23
CA LEU A 413 -4.88 -7.37 -21.92
C LEU A 413 -4.03 -8.46 -21.29
N GLY A 414 -4.66 -9.21 -20.39
CA GLY A 414 -4.06 -10.41 -19.80
C GLY A 414 -3.95 -11.53 -20.84
N ARG A 415 -2.94 -12.38 -20.68
CA ARG A 415 -2.67 -13.50 -21.62
C ARG A 415 -3.88 -14.42 -21.84
N ALA A 416 -4.70 -14.62 -20.80
CA ALA A 416 -5.92 -15.42 -20.89
C ALA A 416 -7.00 -14.75 -21.76
N ALA A 417 -7.16 -13.43 -21.65
CA ALA A 417 -8.10 -12.66 -22.48
C ALA A 417 -7.65 -12.65 -23.94
N LEU A 418 -6.36 -12.40 -24.20
CA LEU A 418 -5.80 -12.47 -25.55
C LEU A 418 -6.03 -13.83 -26.21
N LYS A 419 -5.80 -14.92 -25.46
CA LYS A 419 -6.05 -16.28 -25.95
C LYS A 419 -7.52 -16.53 -26.28
N LYS A 420 -8.45 -15.99 -25.48
CA LYS A 420 -9.90 -16.14 -25.70
C LYS A 420 -10.33 -15.48 -27.01
N GLU A 421 -9.77 -14.30 -27.30
CA GLU A 421 -10.02 -13.56 -28.54
C GLU A 421 -9.18 -14.06 -29.73
N GLY A 422 -8.43 -15.16 -29.59
CA GLY A 422 -7.58 -15.71 -30.65
C GLY A 422 -6.36 -14.85 -31.00
N ILE A 423 -5.99 -13.90 -30.14
CA ILE A 423 -4.90 -12.95 -30.38
C ILE A 423 -3.57 -13.52 -29.88
N TYR A 424 -2.58 -13.57 -30.76
CA TYR A 424 -1.24 -14.03 -30.43
C TYR A 424 -0.28 -12.87 -30.14
N ILE A 425 0.56 -13.08 -29.12
CA ILE A 425 1.63 -12.14 -28.73
C ILE A 425 2.81 -12.33 -29.69
N LYS A 426 3.42 -11.24 -30.14
CA LYS A 426 4.61 -11.27 -31.01
C LYS A 426 5.77 -11.99 -30.30
N LYS A 427 6.60 -12.68 -31.07
CA LYS A 427 7.72 -13.47 -30.52
C LYS A 427 8.77 -12.54 -29.89
N GLY A 428 9.10 -12.78 -28.63
CA GLY A 428 10.13 -12.02 -27.89
C GLY A 428 9.56 -11.00 -26.89
N GLU A 429 8.29 -10.65 -27.00
CA GLU A 429 7.64 -9.63 -26.18
C GLU A 429 7.53 -10.01 -24.69
N GLN A 430 7.76 -9.03 -23.82
CA GLN A 430 7.68 -9.18 -22.37
C GLN A 430 6.39 -8.54 -21.86
N GLY A 431 5.67 -9.27 -20.99
CA GLY A 431 4.44 -8.76 -20.40
C GLY A 431 4.70 -7.94 -19.13
N ASN A 432 3.97 -6.84 -19.00
CA ASN A 432 3.94 -5.92 -17.88
C ASN A 432 3.31 -6.57 -16.65
N LYS A 433 3.99 -6.55 -15.52
CA LYS A 433 3.52 -7.12 -14.26
C LYS A 433 2.54 -6.17 -13.58
N ILE A 434 1.36 -6.67 -13.25
CA ILE A 434 0.32 -5.92 -12.54
C ILE A 434 -0.24 -6.72 -11.36
N PHE A 435 -0.89 -6.02 -10.42
CA PHE A 435 -1.64 -6.63 -9.34
C PHE A 435 -3.08 -6.92 -9.76
N VAL A 436 -3.49 -8.19 -9.69
CA VAL A 436 -4.85 -8.63 -10.00
C VAL A 436 -5.53 -9.10 -8.72
N ARG A 437 -6.71 -8.55 -8.45
CA ARG A 437 -7.57 -8.97 -7.36
C ARG A 437 -8.21 -10.32 -7.70
N LYS A 438 -7.97 -11.34 -6.89
CA LYS A 438 -8.60 -12.67 -6.99
C LYS A 438 -9.40 -12.97 -5.73
N THR A 439 -10.62 -13.46 -5.92
CA THR A 439 -11.44 -13.94 -4.81
C THR A 439 -11.31 -15.45 -4.74
N VAL A 440 -10.91 -15.96 -3.57
CA VAL A 440 -10.77 -17.38 -3.31
C VAL A 440 -11.80 -17.77 -2.26
N LYS A 441 -12.59 -18.80 -2.54
CA LYS A 441 -13.51 -19.41 -1.59
C LYS A 441 -12.76 -20.35 -0.66
N GLY A 442 -13.14 -20.36 0.61
CA GLY A 442 -12.53 -21.22 1.61
C GLY A 442 -13.23 -21.07 2.95
N PHE A 443 -12.69 -21.71 3.97
CA PHE A 443 -13.25 -21.70 5.31
C PHE A 443 -12.14 -21.56 6.34
N TYR A 444 -12.49 -21.12 7.54
CA TYR A 444 -11.57 -21.10 8.67
C TYR A 444 -11.73 -22.39 9.47
N GLU A 445 -10.67 -23.18 9.52
CA GLU A 445 -10.60 -24.35 10.38
C GLU A 445 -9.67 -24.06 11.57
N LYS A 446 -10.14 -24.35 12.79
CA LYS A 446 -9.32 -24.21 14.00
C LYS A 446 -8.05 -25.05 13.85
N GLY A 447 -6.89 -24.39 13.84
CA GLY A 447 -5.57 -25.02 13.71
C GLY A 447 -4.92 -24.98 12.32
N ARG A 448 -5.69 -24.89 11.23
CA ARG A 448 -5.15 -24.76 9.85
C ARG A 448 -5.26 -23.34 9.28
N GLY A 449 -6.06 -22.48 9.90
CA GLY A 449 -6.32 -21.13 9.40
C GLY A 449 -7.26 -21.15 8.21
N PHE A 450 -7.07 -20.23 7.26
CA PHE A 450 -7.90 -20.18 6.05
C PHE A 450 -7.48 -21.28 5.07
N VAL A 451 -8.35 -22.27 4.88
CA VAL A 451 -8.15 -23.37 3.93
C VAL A 451 -8.96 -23.05 2.67
N ARG A 452 -8.31 -23.11 1.49
CA ARG A 452 -9.00 -22.93 0.21
C ARG A 452 -9.93 -24.11 -0.03
N GLU A 453 -11.08 -23.87 -0.65
CA GLU A 453 -12.02 -24.93 -1.02
C GLU A 453 -11.38 -26.05 -1.86
N ILE A 454 -10.41 -25.68 -2.71
CA ILE A 454 -9.65 -26.61 -3.56
C ILE A 454 -8.70 -27.50 -2.73
N GLU A 455 -8.29 -27.03 -1.55
CA GLU A 455 -7.40 -27.71 -0.62
C GLU A 455 -8.16 -28.39 0.53
N ALA A 456 -9.50 -28.38 0.48
CA ALA A 456 -10.37 -29.02 1.46
C ALA A 456 -10.23 -30.54 1.42
N THR A 457 -10.10 -31.15 2.60
CA THR A 457 -10.08 -32.62 2.72
C THR A 457 -11.45 -33.22 2.43
N PRO A 458 -11.56 -34.54 2.15
CA PRO A 458 -12.85 -35.20 1.96
C PRO A 458 -13.82 -35.04 3.14
N GLU A 459 -13.30 -34.93 4.37
CA GLU A 459 -14.10 -34.66 5.58
C GLU A 459 -14.58 -33.21 5.64
N ASP A 460 -13.72 -32.25 5.29
CA ASP A 460 -14.08 -30.84 5.22
C ASP A 460 -15.22 -30.62 4.21
N LYS A 461 -15.17 -31.30 3.05
CA LYS A 461 -16.23 -31.21 2.04
C LYS A 461 -17.57 -31.72 2.57
N LYS A 462 -17.60 -32.83 3.29
CA LYS A 462 -18.82 -33.35 3.93
C LYS A 462 -19.37 -32.40 4.99
N ARG A 463 -18.49 -31.71 5.74
CA ARG A 463 -18.89 -30.70 6.75
C ARG A 463 -19.40 -29.39 6.12
N ILE A 464 -18.88 -29.03 4.95
CA ILE A 464 -19.39 -27.91 4.15
C ILE A 464 -20.78 -28.25 3.59
N GLU A 465 -20.95 -29.45 3.03
CA GLU A 465 -22.23 -29.93 2.49
C GLU A 465 -23.31 -30.08 3.57
N SER A 466 -22.94 -30.48 4.79
CA SER A 466 -23.86 -30.57 5.92
C SER A 466 -24.15 -29.23 6.60
N GLY A 467 -23.56 -28.12 6.12
CA GLY A 467 -23.76 -26.78 6.66
C GLY A 467 -23.07 -26.50 7.99
N GLN A 468 -22.18 -27.39 8.45
CA GLN A 468 -21.43 -27.23 9.71
C GLN A 468 -20.25 -26.25 9.59
N ILE A 469 -19.76 -25.99 8.37
CA ILE A 469 -18.68 -25.02 8.10
C ILE A 469 -19.17 -24.03 7.04
N GLU A 470 -19.10 -22.74 7.36
CA GLU A 470 -19.44 -21.67 6.42
C GLU A 470 -18.28 -21.36 5.45
N VAL A 471 -18.60 -21.32 4.16
CA VAL A 471 -17.64 -20.94 3.11
C VAL A 471 -17.64 -19.42 2.94
N ILE A 472 -16.51 -18.80 3.25
CA ILE A 472 -16.28 -17.37 3.09
C ILE A 472 -15.46 -17.05 1.84
N LYS A 473 -15.67 -15.86 1.29
CA LYS A 473 -14.92 -15.33 0.15
C LYS A 473 -13.79 -14.44 0.65
N LYS A 474 -12.53 -14.86 0.45
CA LYS A 474 -11.35 -14.05 0.81
C LYS A 474 -10.67 -13.49 -0.42
N THR A 475 -10.35 -12.21 -0.35
CA THR A 475 -9.67 -11.49 -1.44
C THR A 475 -8.16 -11.62 -1.30
N TYR A 476 -7.48 -11.96 -2.38
CA TYR A 476 -6.02 -11.99 -2.52
C TYR A 476 -5.60 -11.15 -3.72
N TYR A 477 -4.39 -10.65 -3.71
CA TYR A 477 -3.78 -10.02 -4.88
C TYR A 477 -2.68 -10.94 -5.42
N THR A 478 -2.74 -11.25 -6.70
CA THR A 478 -1.71 -12.02 -7.41
C THR A 478 -1.06 -11.16 -8.47
N ILE A 479 0.21 -11.46 -8.78
CA ILE A 479 0.92 -10.79 -9.87
C ILE A 479 0.60 -11.54 -11.17
N GLU A 480 0.05 -10.82 -12.15
CA GLU A 480 -0.16 -11.33 -13.49
C GLU A 480 0.56 -10.48 -14.53
N LYS A 481 0.74 -11.04 -15.73
CA LYS A 481 1.33 -10.32 -16.86
C LYS A 481 0.23 -9.90 -17.82
N VAL A 482 0.22 -8.61 -18.16
CA VAL A 482 -0.56 -8.03 -19.25
C VAL A 482 0.35 -7.60 -20.37
N PHE A 483 -0.16 -7.59 -21.59
CA PHE A 483 0.59 -7.21 -22.78
C PHE A 483 -0.13 -6.05 -23.43
N ASP A 484 0.64 -5.07 -23.86
CA ASP A 484 0.09 -3.98 -24.66
C ASP A 484 -0.35 -4.51 -26.04
N ILE A 485 -1.40 -3.94 -26.61
CA ILE A 485 -1.93 -4.32 -27.93
C ILE A 485 -0.88 -4.26 -29.03
N THR A 486 0.07 -3.33 -28.96
CA THR A 486 1.17 -3.19 -29.93
C THR A 486 2.14 -4.37 -29.88
N GLN A 487 2.20 -5.08 -28.75
CA GLN A 487 2.98 -6.32 -28.56
C GLN A 487 2.26 -7.55 -29.13
N THR A 488 1.06 -7.38 -29.68
CA THR A 488 0.27 -8.46 -30.30
C THR A 488 0.22 -8.33 -31.82
N GLN A 489 -0.33 -9.34 -32.48
CA GLN A 489 -0.58 -9.32 -33.93
C GLN A 489 -1.83 -8.53 -34.34
N LEU A 490 -2.53 -7.91 -33.38
CA LEU A 490 -3.77 -7.19 -33.62
C LEU A 490 -3.51 -5.89 -34.40
N LYS A 491 -4.31 -5.65 -35.44
CA LYS A 491 -4.25 -4.42 -36.23
C LYS A 491 -5.16 -3.33 -35.65
N PRO A 492 -4.88 -2.03 -35.88
CA PRO A 492 -5.66 -0.93 -35.33
C PRO A 492 -7.16 -0.99 -35.63
N GLU A 493 -7.53 -1.51 -36.80
CA GLU A 493 -8.93 -1.59 -37.26
C GLU A 493 -9.77 -2.54 -36.40
N ASP A 494 -9.14 -3.50 -35.74
CA ASP A 494 -9.82 -4.47 -34.88
C ASP A 494 -9.84 -4.05 -33.40
N TYR A 495 -9.17 -2.94 -33.03
CA TYR A 495 -9.13 -2.46 -31.64
C TYR A 495 -10.53 -2.17 -31.07
N PRO A 496 -11.45 -1.50 -31.80
CA PRO A 496 -12.79 -1.20 -31.27
C PRO A 496 -13.61 -2.46 -30.93
N LYS A 497 -13.41 -3.57 -31.65
CA LYS A 497 -14.11 -4.85 -31.37
C LYS A 497 -13.66 -5.47 -30.06
N ILE A 498 -12.37 -5.34 -29.73
CA ILE A 498 -11.77 -5.93 -28.54
C ILE A 498 -11.99 -5.06 -27.30
N PHE A 499 -12.12 -3.74 -27.47
CA PHE A 499 -12.41 -2.80 -26.40
C PHE A 499 -13.66 -1.96 -26.73
N PRO A 500 -14.87 -2.55 -26.68
CA PRO A 500 -16.10 -1.88 -27.10
C PRO A 500 -16.45 -0.64 -26.26
N ASN A 501 -15.99 -0.60 -25.01
CA ASN A 501 -16.22 0.54 -24.09
C ASN A 501 -15.04 1.51 -24.05
N ARG A 502 -14.10 1.40 -24.99
CA ARG A 502 -12.95 2.29 -25.07
C ARG A 502 -13.05 3.09 -26.35
N VAL A 503 -13.07 4.41 -26.20
CA VAL A 503 -13.04 5.28 -27.35
C VAL A 503 -11.59 5.51 -27.75
N PHE A 504 -11.19 4.92 -28.89
CA PHE A 504 -9.85 5.14 -29.45
C PHE A 504 -9.77 6.44 -30.26
N ASP A 505 -10.90 6.90 -30.81
CA ASP A 505 -11.01 8.11 -31.62
C ASP A 505 -12.37 8.78 -31.38
N PHE A 506 -12.49 9.54 -30.28
CA PHE A 506 -13.71 10.27 -29.96
C PHE A 506 -13.73 11.60 -30.73
N GLN A 507 -14.68 11.74 -31.64
CA GLN A 507 -14.88 12.98 -32.40
C GLN A 507 -15.82 13.91 -31.63
N LEU A 508 -15.33 15.09 -31.25
CA LEU A 508 -16.12 16.09 -30.52
C LEU A 508 -16.93 16.99 -31.48
N ASP A 509 -17.59 16.37 -32.44
CA ASP A 509 -18.56 17.03 -33.32
C ASP A 509 -19.89 17.27 -32.57
N LYS A 510 -20.94 17.71 -33.28
CA LYS A 510 -22.25 17.95 -32.64
C LYS A 510 -22.82 16.71 -31.96
N LYS A 511 -22.63 15.53 -32.56
CA LYS A 511 -23.13 14.27 -32.03
C LYS A 511 -22.31 13.84 -30.82
N GLY A 512 -20.99 13.88 -30.92
CA GLY A 512 -20.09 13.59 -29.79
C GLY A 512 -20.34 14.51 -28.60
N GLN A 513 -20.66 15.79 -28.84
CA GLN A 513 -21.04 16.70 -27.75
C GLN A 513 -22.34 16.25 -27.06
N SER A 514 -23.36 15.85 -27.81
CA SER A 514 -24.62 15.33 -27.25
C SER A 514 -24.43 14.00 -26.50
N GLU A 515 -23.65 13.07 -27.06
CA GLU A 515 -23.29 11.80 -26.42
C GLU A 515 -22.55 12.03 -25.09
N LEU A 516 -21.55 12.92 -25.10
CA LEU A 516 -20.78 13.25 -23.90
C LEU A 516 -21.64 13.98 -22.87
N GLN A 517 -22.52 14.89 -23.28
CA GLN A 517 -23.47 15.55 -22.40
C GLN A 517 -24.41 14.55 -21.72
N ALA A 518 -24.96 13.59 -22.47
CA ALA A 518 -25.79 12.52 -21.90
C ALA A 518 -25.01 11.68 -20.88
N GLY A 519 -23.76 11.33 -21.17
CA GLY A 519 -22.89 10.62 -20.24
C GLY A 519 -22.56 11.42 -18.97
N ILE A 520 -22.30 12.72 -19.09
CA ILE A 520 -22.09 13.62 -17.93
C ILE A 520 -23.37 13.69 -17.08
N GLN A 521 -24.54 13.77 -17.72
CA GLN A 521 -25.81 13.74 -17.00
C GLN A 521 -26.03 12.42 -16.26
N ALA A 522 -25.62 11.28 -16.85
CA ALA A 522 -25.66 9.99 -16.16
C ALA A 522 -24.75 9.96 -14.92
N VAL A 523 -23.57 10.60 -14.98
CA VAL A 523 -22.71 10.78 -13.80
C VAL A 523 -23.41 11.61 -12.73
N ALA A 524 -24.01 12.75 -13.10
CA ALA A 524 -24.76 13.61 -12.18
C ALA A 524 -25.90 12.85 -11.48
N ASN A 525 -26.67 12.08 -12.26
CA ASN A 525 -27.76 11.25 -11.76
C ASN A 525 -27.27 10.16 -10.79
N ASN A 526 -26.14 9.50 -11.09
CA ASN A 526 -25.54 8.49 -10.21
C ASN A 526 -25.06 9.08 -8.87
N ILE A 527 -24.60 10.33 -8.87
CA ILE A 527 -24.21 11.05 -7.65
C ILE A 527 -25.44 11.58 -6.90
N GLY A 528 -26.57 11.75 -7.59
CA GLY A 528 -27.81 12.30 -7.04
C GLY A 528 -27.84 13.82 -7.05
N ILE A 529 -27.17 14.45 -8.02
CA ILE A 529 -27.06 15.91 -8.15
C ILE A 529 -27.62 16.36 -9.49
N GLN A 530 -28.30 17.51 -9.49
CA GLN A 530 -28.82 18.13 -10.70
C GLN A 530 -27.83 19.17 -11.24
N ILE A 531 -27.68 19.19 -12.56
CA ILE A 531 -26.95 20.24 -13.28
C ILE A 531 -28.00 21.19 -13.84
N ARG A 532 -27.93 22.46 -13.49
CA ARG A 532 -28.86 23.51 -13.93
C ARG A 532 -28.08 24.74 -14.38
N ASP A 533 -28.65 25.50 -15.30
CA ASP A 533 -28.11 26.80 -15.63
C ASP A 533 -28.52 27.85 -14.58
N MET A 534 -27.79 28.97 -14.51
CA MET A 534 -28.05 30.06 -13.54
C MET A 534 -29.48 30.64 -13.61
N THR A 535 -30.21 30.41 -14.70
CA THR A 535 -31.61 30.85 -14.87
C THR A 535 -32.62 29.86 -14.30
N GLU A 536 -32.21 28.61 -14.07
CA GLU A 536 -33.07 27.49 -13.64
C GLU A 536 -32.73 27.00 -12.23
N SER A 537 -31.62 27.48 -11.68
CA SER A 537 -31.16 27.18 -10.32
C SER A 537 -32.14 27.72 -9.28
N GLU A 538 -32.63 26.83 -8.42
CA GLU A 538 -33.51 27.18 -7.30
C GLU A 538 -32.71 27.48 -6.02
N VAL A 539 -31.47 26.97 -5.92
CA VAL A 539 -30.60 27.13 -4.74
C VAL A 539 -29.66 28.35 -4.85
N TYR A 540 -29.24 28.74 -6.05
CA TYR A 540 -28.33 29.86 -6.30
C TYR A 540 -28.89 30.86 -7.32
N GLN A 541 -29.74 31.78 -6.85
CA GLN A 541 -30.42 32.78 -7.69
C GLN A 541 -29.56 34.01 -8.05
N ARG A 542 -28.23 33.93 -7.95
CA ARG A 542 -27.30 35.05 -8.26
C ARG A 542 -26.50 34.76 -9.52
N GLU A 543 -26.08 35.83 -10.22
CA GLU A 543 -25.23 35.69 -11.39
C GLU A 543 -23.81 35.22 -11.00
N LEU A 544 -23.29 34.22 -11.71
CA LEU A 544 -21.95 33.65 -11.50
C LEU A 544 -20.80 34.57 -11.98
N GLY A 545 -21.11 35.69 -12.64
CA GLY A 545 -20.11 36.62 -13.17
C GLY A 545 -19.16 35.94 -14.16
N GLN A 546 -17.86 35.91 -13.81
CA GLN A 546 -16.80 35.26 -14.60
C GLN A 546 -16.63 33.76 -14.30
N ALA A 547 -17.24 33.24 -13.22
CA ALA A 547 -17.16 31.83 -12.90
C ALA A 547 -17.93 31.02 -13.97
N ARG A 548 -17.34 29.93 -14.44
CA ARG A 548 -17.94 29.08 -15.48
C ARG A 548 -18.98 28.12 -14.92
N GLY A 549 -18.87 27.78 -13.66
CA GLY A 549 -19.81 26.95 -12.92
C GLY A 549 -19.50 27.00 -11.44
N ALA A 550 -20.38 26.43 -10.62
CA ALA A 550 -20.16 26.26 -9.20
C ALA A 550 -20.97 25.08 -8.67
N TYR A 551 -20.33 24.22 -7.88
CA TYR A 551 -21.01 23.33 -6.96
C TYR A 551 -21.57 24.12 -5.77
N VAL A 552 -22.87 23.93 -5.52
CA VAL A 552 -23.68 24.77 -4.66
C VAL A 552 -24.46 23.86 -3.71
N ARG A 553 -24.49 24.23 -2.43
CA ARG A 553 -25.24 23.51 -1.39
C ARG A 553 -26.04 24.47 -0.53
N ASN A 554 -27.31 24.17 -0.35
CA ASN A 554 -28.17 24.88 0.58
C ASN A 554 -27.88 24.40 2.00
N GLU A 555 -27.41 25.30 2.88
CA GLU A 555 -27.13 24.95 4.28
C GLU A 555 -28.40 24.65 5.09
N PHE A 556 -29.57 25.12 4.65
CA PHE A 556 -30.84 24.97 5.36
C PHE A 556 -31.65 23.75 4.91
N THR A 557 -31.78 23.53 3.59
CA THR A 557 -32.52 22.37 3.04
C THR A 557 -31.61 21.15 2.83
N GLY A 558 -30.30 21.35 2.78
CA GLY A 558 -29.33 20.31 2.44
C GLY A 558 -29.32 19.96 0.95
N GLU A 559 -30.09 20.66 0.12
CA GLU A 559 -30.14 20.47 -1.33
C GLU A 559 -28.82 20.85 -1.99
N GLU A 560 -28.45 20.09 -3.02
CA GLU A 560 -27.17 20.20 -3.71
C GLU A 560 -27.42 20.28 -5.21
N GLU A 561 -26.78 21.23 -5.88
CA GLU A 561 -26.87 21.42 -7.32
C GLU A 561 -25.53 21.90 -7.89
N ILE A 562 -25.35 21.66 -9.18
CA ILE A 562 -24.29 22.27 -9.98
C ILE A 562 -24.92 23.35 -10.83
N VAL A 563 -24.45 24.57 -10.66
CA VAL A 563 -24.96 25.74 -11.37
C VAL A 563 -23.97 26.13 -12.44
N MET A 564 -24.43 26.16 -13.68
CA MET A 564 -23.62 26.42 -14.87
C MET A 564 -23.85 27.83 -15.39
N ASN A 565 -22.78 28.43 -15.94
CA ASN A 565 -22.88 29.73 -16.59
C ASN A 565 -23.43 29.58 -18.01
N THR A 566 -24.54 30.26 -18.31
CA THR A 566 -25.21 30.25 -19.62
C THR A 566 -24.35 30.82 -20.76
N ARG A 567 -23.26 31.52 -20.45
CA ARG A 567 -22.32 32.08 -21.43
C ARG A 567 -21.21 31.10 -21.85
N ASN A 568 -21.17 29.91 -21.26
CA ASN A 568 -20.18 28.92 -21.64
C ASN A 568 -20.38 28.46 -23.08
N THR A 569 -19.28 28.33 -23.83
CA THR A 569 -19.29 27.52 -25.06
C THR A 569 -19.60 26.05 -24.72
N PRO A 570 -20.11 25.23 -25.66
CA PRO A 570 -20.43 23.83 -25.39
C PRO A 570 -19.26 23.05 -24.76
N THR A 571 -18.04 23.21 -25.27
CA THR A 571 -16.85 22.53 -24.71
C THR A 571 -16.48 23.04 -23.32
N GLN A 572 -16.65 24.35 -23.06
CA GLN A 572 -16.47 24.91 -21.72
C GLN A 572 -17.51 24.37 -20.75
N HIS A 573 -18.76 24.22 -21.19
CA HIS A 573 -19.84 23.66 -20.37
C HIS A 573 -19.48 22.22 -19.97
N LEU A 574 -19.17 21.34 -20.94
CA LEU A 574 -18.81 19.94 -20.67
C LEU A 574 -17.62 19.81 -19.69
N ALA A 575 -16.52 20.52 -19.95
CA ALA A 575 -15.33 20.48 -19.09
C ALA A 575 -15.61 20.98 -17.67
N THR A 576 -16.43 22.04 -17.55
CA THR A 576 -16.77 22.63 -16.26
C THR A 576 -17.74 21.73 -15.49
N SER A 577 -18.73 21.12 -16.16
CA SER A 577 -19.62 20.15 -15.52
C SER A 577 -18.85 18.99 -14.90
N ILE A 578 -17.85 18.44 -15.60
CA ILE A 578 -17.00 17.37 -15.07
C ILE A 578 -16.21 17.85 -13.84
N HIS A 579 -15.69 19.08 -13.87
CA HIS A 579 -14.97 19.68 -12.74
C HIS A 579 -15.87 19.84 -11.50
N GLU A 580 -17.05 20.42 -11.66
CA GLU A 580 -18.00 20.60 -10.56
C GLU A 580 -18.53 19.26 -10.03
N LEU A 581 -18.76 18.28 -10.90
CA LEU A 581 -19.11 16.91 -10.50
C LEU A 581 -17.98 16.25 -9.71
N ALA A 582 -16.71 16.50 -10.05
CA ALA A 582 -15.58 16.00 -9.27
C ALA A 582 -15.56 16.61 -7.86
N HIS A 583 -15.83 17.92 -7.72
CA HIS A 583 -16.00 18.55 -6.41
C HIS A 583 -17.12 17.91 -5.60
N ALA A 584 -18.30 17.75 -6.21
CA ALA A 584 -19.43 17.11 -5.56
C ALA A 584 -19.12 15.68 -5.09
N ARG A 585 -18.43 14.90 -5.93
CA ARG A 585 -18.09 13.50 -5.65
C ARG A 585 -17.02 13.33 -4.58
N MET A 586 -16.05 14.24 -4.52
CA MET A 586 -14.84 14.12 -3.68
C MET A 586 -14.89 14.93 -2.40
N HIS A 587 -15.55 16.09 -2.38
CA HIS A 587 -15.31 17.13 -1.36
C HIS A 587 -16.49 17.44 -0.44
N LYS A 588 -17.64 16.76 -0.60
CA LYS A 588 -18.86 16.97 0.20
C LYS A 588 -18.63 17.03 1.72
N PHE A 589 -17.71 16.21 2.24
CA PHE A 589 -17.34 16.18 3.67
C PHE A 589 -15.81 16.22 3.86
N SER A 590 -15.09 16.83 2.92
CA SER A 590 -13.63 16.84 2.94
C SER A 590 -13.07 18.01 3.75
N GLU A 591 -12.15 17.70 4.67
CA GLU A 591 -11.37 18.67 5.45
C GLU A 591 -10.11 19.17 4.71
N LEU A 592 -9.91 18.77 3.44
CA LEU A 592 -8.79 19.26 2.63
C LEU A 592 -8.88 20.76 2.40
N ASP A 593 -7.72 21.40 2.25
CA ASP A 593 -7.62 22.81 1.89
C ASP A 593 -8.15 23.05 0.46
N THR A 594 -8.59 24.29 0.19
CA THR A 594 -9.20 24.66 -1.08
C THR A 594 -8.25 24.42 -2.26
N ALA A 595 -6.95 24.68 -2.13
CA ALA A 595 -6.01 24.49 -3.24
C ALA A 595 -5.87 23.01 -3.62
N THR A 596 -5.82 22.11 -2.64
CA THR A 596 -5.82 20.66 -2.88
C THR A 596 -7.13 20.20 -3.51
N LYS A 597 -8.28 20.76 -3.09
CA LYS A 597 -9.59 20.45 -3.68
C LYS A 597 -9.66 20.87 -5.16
N GLU A 598 -9.26 22.09 -5.49
CA GLU A 598 -9.21 22.58 -6.87
C GLU A 598 -8.27 21.73 -7.73
N LEU A 599 -7.08 21.41 -7.20
CA LEU A 599 -6.14 20.53 -7.89
C LEU A 599 -6.75 19.16 -8.20
N GLN A 600 -7.42 18.52 -7.24
CA GLN A 600 -8.04 17.21 -7.45
C GLN A 600 -9.15 17.27 -8.50
N ALA A 601 -9.98 18.31 -8.47
CA ALA A 601 -11.06 18.50 -9.44
C ALA A 601 -10.51 18.80 -10.84
N GLU A 602 -9.54 19.70 -10.97
CA GLU A 602 -8.93 20.04 -12.27
C GLU A 602 -8.20 18.84 -12.89
N MET A 603 -7.43 18.07 -12.11
CA MET A 603 -6.75 16.88 -12.64
C MET A 603 -7.76 15.79 -13.05
N THR A 604 -8.85 15.62 -12.28
CA THR A 604 -9.92 14.69 -12.63
C THR A 604 -10.61 15.12 -13.92
N SER A 605 -10.98 16.40 -14.02
CA SER A 605 -11.58 16.97 -15.23
C SER A 605 -10.67 16.82 -16.43
N TYR A 606 -9.37 17.09 -16.27
CA TYR A 606 -8.38 16.90 -17.32
C TYR A 606 -8.31 15.46 -17.82
N ILE A 607 -8.23 14.45 -16.93
CA ILE A 607 -8.17 13.04 -17.34
C ILE A 607 -9.42 12.64 -18.13
N VAL A 608 -10.60 13.00 -17.63
CA VAL A 608 -11.88 12.65 -18.26
C VAL A 608 -12.00 13.36 -19.61
N CYS A 609 -11.73 14.67 -19.65
CA CYS A 609 -11.74 15.45 -20.90
C CYS A 609 -10.76 14.87 -21.93
N LYS A 610 -9.53 14.58 -21.51
CA LYS A 610 -8.49 14.03 -22.40
C LYS A 610 -8.89 12.68 -22.97
N HIS A 611 -9.56 11.85 -22.17
CA HIS A 611 -10.09 10.56 -22.63
C HIS A 611 -11.10 10.73 -23.78
N PHE A 612 -11.94 11.77 -23.72
CA PHE A 612 -12.94 12.10 -24.76
C PHE A 612 -12.44 13.16 -25.76
N GLY A 613 -11.13 13.25 -25.99
CA GLY A 613 -10.56 14.08 -27.05
C GLY A 613 -10.52 15.59 -26.77
N MET A 614 -10.83 16.03 -25.55
CA MET A 614 -10.75 17.43 -25.13
C MET A 614 -9.45 17.72 -24.37
N ASP A 615 -8.63 18.64 -24.89
CA ASP A 615 -7.45 19.11 -24.15
C ASP A 615 -7.79 20.32 -23.29
N THR A 616 -7.78 20.13 -21.97
CA THR A 616 -7.99 21.20 -20.97
C THR A 616 -6.71 21.51 -20.19
N SER A 617 -5.53 21.14 -20.71
CA SER A 617 -4.27 21.25 -19.97
C SER A 617 -3.94 22.68 -19.53
N GLU A 618 -4.32 23.70 -20.31
CA GLU A 618 -4.11 25.11 -19.94
C GLU A 618 -4.76 25.49 -18.60
N LYS A 619 -5.88 24.84 -18.22
CA LYS A 619 -6.56 25.08 -16.94
C LYS A 619 -5.91 24.33 -15.80
N ALA A 620 -5.48 23.09 -16.04
CA ALA A 620 -4.92 22.21 -15.00
C ALA A 620 -3.46 22.56 -14.66
N ILE A 621 -2.66 23.02 -15.62
CA ILE A 621 -1.22 23.31 -15.46
C ILE A 621 -0.92 24.27 -14.30
N PRO A 622 -1.61 25.43 -14.13
CA PRO A 622 -1.36 26.33 -13.00
C PRO A 622 -1.50 25.67 -11.63
N TYR A 623 -2.53 24.84 -11.43
CA TYR A 623 -2.75 24.12 -10.19
C TYR A 623 -1.69 23.03 -9.97
N ILE A 624 -1.33 22.31 -11.02
CA ILE A 624 -0.26 21.31 -10.99
C ILE A 624 1.09 21.96 -10.65
N ALA A 625 1.41 23.12 -11.22
CA ALA A 625 2.63 23.88 -10.94
C ALA A 625 2.72 24.31 -9.47
N ALA A 626 1.64 24.86 -8.93
CA ALA A 626 1.57 25.21 -7.51
C ALA A 626 1.77 23.99 -6.60
N TRP A 627 1.21 22.83 -6.97
CA TRP A 627 1.27 21.60 -6.17
C TRP A 627 2.62 20.89 -6.22
N THR A 628 3.26 20.85 -7.39
CA THR A 628 4.56 20.17 -7.59
C THR A 628 5.71 20.89 -6.89
N LYS A 629 5.51 22.14 -6.43
CA LYS A 629 6.53 23.02 -5.84
C LYS A 629 7.76 23.18 -6.77
N ASN A 630 7.53 23.17 -8.09
CA ASN A 630 8.58 23.30 -9.12
C ASN A 630 9.73 22.27 -9.02
N GLY A 631 9.45 20.98 -8.78
CA GLY A 631 10.52 19.96 -8.86
C GLY A 631 11.41 19.86 -7.63
N GLN A 632 10.86 20.02 -6.42
CA GLN A 632 11.60 19.63 -5.22
C GLN A 632 11.67 18.11 -5.07
N THR A 633 12.80 17.60 -4.56
CA THR A 633 12.98 16.17 -4.27
C THR A 633 12.10 15.74 -3.12
N LEU A 634 11.29 14.69 -3.31
CA LEU A 634 10.33 14.19 -2.32
C LEU A 634 10.91 13.07 -1.46
N ASP A 635 10.65 13.13 -0.16
CA ASP A 635 10.86 11.98 0.71
C ASP A 635 9.77 10.89 0.51
N ASN A 636 9.90 9.76 1.19
CA ASN A 636 8.93 8.66 1.07
C ASN A 636 7.53 9.01 1.62
N LYS A 637 7.44 9.92 2.58
CA LYS A 637 6.19 10.33 3.22
C LYS A 637 5.42 11.29 2.31
N GLU A 638 6.12 12.26 1.73
CA GLU A 638 5.58 13.19 0.73
C GLU A 638 5.15 12.45 -0.55
N ALA A 639 5.94 11.48 -1.01
CA ALA A 639 5.55 10.62 -2.13
C ALA A 639 4.30 9.80 -1.83
N ALA A 640 4.16 9.27 -0.61
CA ALA A 640 2.96 8.54 -0.21
C ALA A 640 1.72 9.45 -0.14
N GLU A 641 1.88 10.71 0.25
CA GLU A 641 0.81 11.71 0.28
C GLU A 641 0.37 12.12 -1.14
N ARG A 642 1.34 12.45 -2.02
CA ARG A 642 1.04 12.70 -3.45
C ARG A 642 0.40 11.48 -4.11
N GLY A 643 0.86 10.28 -3.77
CA GLY A 643 0.28 9.03 -4.25
C GLY A 643 -1.18 8.82 -3.82
N LYS A 644 -1.59 9.31 -2.64
CA LYS A 644 -3.01 9.27 -2.21
C LYS A 644 -3.86 10.23 -3.03
N ILE A 645 -3.41 11.47 -3.20
CA ILE A 645 -4.10 12.49 -4.00
C ILE A 645 -4.33 11.97 -5.43
N MET A 646 -3.28 11.46 -6.06
CA MET A 646 -3.36 10.91 -7.41
C MET A 646 -4.22 9.64 -7.49
N ASN A 647 -4.22 8.79 -6.46
CA ASN A 647 -5.10 7.63 -6.40
C ASN A 647 -6.58 8.03 -6.30
N ASP A 648 -6.90 9.09 -5.55
CA ASP A 648 -8.27 9.61 -5.48
C ASP A 648 -8.72 10.22 -6.82
N VAL A 649 -7.86 11.01 -7.46
CA VAL A 649 -8.07 11.54 -8.81
C VAL A 649 -8.30 10.41 -9.82
N SER A 650 -7.40 9.41 -9.85
CA SER A 650 -7.53 8.22 -10.70
C SER A 650 -8.87 7.51 -10.48
N ARG A 651 -9.25 7.28 -9.22
CA ARG A 651 -10.48 6.57 -8.86
C ARG A 651 -11.72 7.28 -9.37
N VAL A 652 -11.83 8.59 -9.16
CA VAL A 652 -13.00 9.36 -9.59
C VAL A 652 -13.01 9.54 -11.11
N ALA A 653 -11.87 9.82 -11.74
CA ALA A 653 -11.78 9.90 -13.19
C ALA A 653 -12.21 8.58 -13.86
N ASN A 654 -11.75 7.44 -13.32
CA ASN A 654 -12.13 6.12 -13.83
C ASN A 654 -13.63 5.84 -13.65
N GLU A 655 -14.21 6.22 -12.51
CA GLU A 655 -15.66 6.09 -12.24
C GLU A 655 -16.48 6.92 -13.26
N PHE A 656 -16.05 8.15 -13.53
CA PHE A 656 -16.70 9.03 -14.50
C PHE A 656 -16.56 8.49 -15.91
N ILE A 657 -15.34 8.14 -16.36
CA ILE A 657 -15.10 7.60 -17.69
C ILE A 657 -15.91 6.32 -17.93
N GLN A 658 -15.97 5.41 -16.95
CA GLN A 658 -16.77 4.19 -17.09
C GLN A 658 -18.26 4.48 -17.21
N THR A 659 -18.78 5.38 -16.38
CA THR A 659 -20.20 5.78 -16.43
C THR A 659 -20.52 6.44 -17.77
N ILE A 660 -19.72 7.41 -18.18
CA ILE A 660 -19.90 8.14 -19.44
C ILE A 660 -19.79 7.17 -20.63
N SER A 661 -18.76 6.33 -20.69
CA SER A 661 -18.56 5.39 -21.81
C SER A 661 -19.70 4.38 -21.93
N ASN A 662 -20.20 3.89 -20.79
CA ASN A 662 -21.36 2.99 -20.79
C ASN A 662 -22.63 3.68 -21.28
N GLU A 663 -22.90 4.91 -20.85
CA GLU A 663 -24.07 5.66 -21.32
C GLU A 663 -23.94 6.02 -22.80
N ILE A 664 -22.76 6.44 -23.27
CA ILE A 664 -22.50 6.71 -24.70
C ILE A 664 -22.78 5.47 -25.54
N ASN A 665 -22.31 4.30 -25.10
CA ASN A 665 -22.57 3.06 -25.81
C ASN A 665 -24.08 2.72 -25.84
N GLN A 666 -24.79 2.89 -24.73
CA GLN A 666 -26.24 2.73 -24.70
C GLN A 666 -26.96 3.77 -25.56
N TYR A 667 -26.48 5.01 -25.60
CA TYR A 667 -27.02 6.08 -26.42
C TYR A 667 -26.89 5.73 -27.91
N ARG A 668 -25.72 5.24 -28.33
CA ARG A 668 -25.46 4.76 -29.70
C ARG A 668 -26.27 3.51 -30.07
N GLU A 669 -26.55 2.62 -29.11
CA GLU A 669 -27.44 1.48 -29.31
C GLU A 669 -28.92 1.92 -29.47
N ARG A 670 -29.32 3.01 -28.82
CA ARG A 670 -30.67 3.61 -28.91
C ARG A 670 -30.85 4.43 -30.20
N GLU A 671 -29.79 5.03 -30.73
CA GLU A 671 -29.78 5.83 -31.96
C GLU A 671 -28.75 5.30 -32.98
N PRO A 672 -29.04 4.19 -33.71
CA PRO A 672 -28.13 3.70 -34.75
C PRO A 672 -28.05 4.69 -35.93
N GLU A 673 -26.82 5.08 -36.30
CA GLU A 673 -26.57 5.85 -37.51
C GLU A 673 -26.80 5.03 -38.78
N ILE A 674 -27.60 5.57 -39.70
CA ILE A 674 -27.64 5.17 -41.10
C ILE A 674 -26.35 5.70 -41.75
N GLN A 675 -25.42 4.83 -42.14
CA GLN A 675 -24.19 5.24 -42.81
C GLN A 675 -24.48 5.72 -44.27
N PRO A 676 -23.92 6.84 -44.73
CA PRO A 676 -23.93 7.23 -46.13
C PRO A 676 -22.99 6.34 -46.95
N ALA A 677 -23.47 5.85 -48.09
CA ALA A 677 -22.73 4.98 -48.99
C ALA A 677 -21.48 5.66 -49.59
N GLU A 678 -20.29 5.12 -49.32
CA GLU A 678 -19.09 5.36 -50.13
C GLU A 678 -18.82 4.20 -51.10
N VAL A 679 -18.59 4.59 -52.35
CA VAL A 679 -18.40 3.75 -53.52
C VAL A 679 -16.91 3.40 -53.67
N LYS A 680 -16.54 2.12 -53.76
CA LYS A 680 -15.87 1.50 -54.94
C LYS A 680 -15.30 0.08 -54.70
N GLN A 681 -15.68 -0.76 -55.67
CA GLN A 681 -14.90 -1.77 -56.41
C GLN A 681 -14.55 -3.14 -55.80
N GLU A 682 -15.27 -4.12 -56.37
CA GLU A 682 -15.01 -5.54 -56.63
C GLU A 682 -13.60 -6.10 -56.34
N HIS A 683 -13.56 -7.25 -55.64
CA HIS A 683 -13.05 -8.52 -56.21
C HIS A 683 -13.44 -9.78 -55.39
N LYS A 684 -14.30 -10.59 -56.02
CA LYS A 684 -14.48 -12.07 -56.06
C LYS A 684 -13.99 -13.01 -54.92
N ASN A 685 -14.96 -13.76 -54.40
CA ASN A 685 -15.13 -15.24 -54.30
C ASN A 685 -13.98 -16.10 -53.72
N THR A 686 -14.14 -17.17 -52.89
CA THR A 686 -15.24 -18.13 -52.66
C THR A 686 -14.88 -19.08 -51.48
N VAL A 687 -15.89 -19.86 -50.96
CA VAL A 687 -15.85 -21.26 -50.39
C VAL A 687 -15.53 -21.40 -48.88
N GLU A 688 -16.29 -22.08 -47.99
CA GLU A 688 -17.48 -22.97 -48.06
C GLU A 688 -18.14 -23.19 -46.66
N THR A 689 -19.49 -23.16 -46.65
CA THR A 689 -20.54 -23.96 -45.94
C THR A 689 -20.42 -24.48 -44.48
N ALA A 690 -21.47 -24.20 -43.68
CA ALA A 690 -22.52 -25.17 -43.27
C ALA A 690 -23.72 -24.50 -42.54
N GLU A 691 -24.89 -24.60 -43.17
CA GLU A 691 -26.28 -24.55 -42.66
C GLU A 691 -26.61 -23.83 -41.34
N GLN A 692 -27.25 -22.66 -41.43
CA GLN A 692 -28.29 -22.22 -40.49
C GLN A 692 -29.30 -21.32 -41.22
N LYS A 693 -30.58 -21.67 -41.05
CA LYS A 693 -31.79 -21.13 -41.71
C LYS A 693 -31.82 -19.59 -41.78
N ASN A 694 -32.29 -19.04 -42.91
CA ASN A 694 -32.48 -17.60 -43.18
C ASN A 694 -33.45 -16.96 -42.17
N ILE A 695 -32.95 -16.59 -40.99
CA ILE A 695 -33.66 -15.82 -39.97
C ILE A 695 -33.01 -14.43 -39.94
N VAL A 696 -33.75 -13.41 -40.35
CA VAL A 696 -33.29 -12.02 -40.32
C VAL A 696 -33.95 -11.32 -39.14
N PRO A 697 -33.21 -11.00 -38.05
CA PRO A 697 -33.76 -10.24 -36.94
C PRO A 697 -34.01 -8.79 -37.34
N VAL A 698 -35.18 -8.27 -37.01
CA VAL A 698 -35.67 -6.94 -37.42
C VAL A 698 -35.74 -5.99 -36.22
N GLY A 699 -35.61 -6.51 -34.99
CA GLY A 699 -35.64 -5.71 -33.77
C GLY A 699 -37.07 -5.56 -33.22
N SER A 700 -37.48 -4.34 -32.89
CA SER A 700 -38.80 -4.05 -32.32
C SER A 700 -39.72 -3.39 -33.35
N LEU A 701 -40.93 -3.93 -33.52
CA LEU A 701 -41.95 -3.42 -34.43
C LEU A 701 -43.23 -3.08 -33.67
N TRP A 702 -44.16 -2.38 -34.32
CA TRP A 702 -45.42 -1.94 -33.74
C TRP A 702 -46.62 -2.46 -34.53
N ILE A 703 -47.64 -2.96 -33.84
CA ILE A 703 -48.86 -3.49 -34.46
C ILE A 703 -50.02 -2.53 -34.18
N ASP A 704 -50.63 -1.96 -35.22
CA ASP A 704 -51.78 -1.08 -35.08
C ASP A 704 -52.99 -1.87 -34.56
N LYS A 705 -53.62 -1.38 -33.49
CA LYS A 705 -54.78 -2.03 -32.86
C LYS A 705 -56.04 -2.02 -33.73
N LYS A 706 -56.14 -1.09 -34.69
CA LYS A 706 -57.34 -0.89 -35.52
C LYS A 706 -57.43 -1.90 -36.66
N ASP A 707 -56.33 -2.16 -37.35
CA ASP A 707 -56.30 -2.97 -38.57
C ASP A 707 -55.24 -4.07 -38.57
N GLY A 708 -54.45 -4.19 -37.49
CA GLY A 708 -53.42 -5.21 -37.32
C GLY A 708 -52.16 -4.99 -38.15
N LYS A 709 -52.01 -3.83 -38.81
CA LYS A 709 -50.86 -3.51 -39.66
C LYS A 709 -49.59 -3.33 -38.83
N VAL A 710 -48.50 -3.90 -39.33
CA VAL A 710 -47.16 -3.76 -38.75
C VAL A 710 -46.50 -2.49 -39.28
N MET A 711 -45.95 -1.71 -38.36
CA MET A 711 -45.41 -0.37 -38.55
C MET A 711 -44.05 -0.27 -37.84
N GLU A 712 -43.20 0.64 -38.31
CA GLU A 712 -41.86 0.86 -37.74
C GLU A 712 -41.87 1.86 -36.56
N GLU A 713 -42.94 2.66 -36.42
CA GLU A 713 -43.06 3.70 -35.40
C GLU A 713 -44.27 3.52 -34.47
N ASP A 714 -44.14 3.98 -33.22
CA ASP A 714 -45.23 3.99 -32.23
C ASP A 714 -46.15 5.19 -32.46
N THR A 715 -47.41 4.93 -32.80
CA THR A 715 -48.43 5.99 -33.01
C THR A 715 -49.27 6.23 -31.76
N GLY A 716 -48.94 5.60 -30.62
CA GLY A 716 -49.68 5.68 -29.36
C GLY A 716 -50.93 4.78 -29.30
N ARG A 717 -51.40 4.26 -30.45
CA ARG A 717 -52.50 3.29 -30.56
C ARG A 717 -52.04 1.88 -30.93
N THR A 718 -50.75 1.61 -30.74
CA THR A 718 -50.04 0.43 -31.21
C THR A 718 -49.73 -0.56 -30.07
N LEU A 719 -49.44 -1.81 -30.42
CA LEU A 719 -48.95 -2.87 -29.53
C LEU A 719 -47.51 -3.19 -29.90
N HIS A 720 -46.65 -3.32 -28.89
CA HIS A 720 -45.23 -3.52 -29.11
C HIS A 720 -44.90 -4.99 -29.40
N LEU A 721 -44.22 -5.26 -30.53
CA LEU A 721 -43.73 -6.57 -30.95
C LEU A 721 -42.21 -6.61 -30.79
N LYS A 722 -41.75 -7.27 -29.73
CA LYS A 722 -40.33 -7.46 -29.40
C LYS A 722 -39.77 -8.70 -30.10
N ASP A 723 -38.45 -8.73 -30.25
CA ASP A 723 -37.71 -9.86 -30.82
C ASP A 723 -38.26 -10.31 -32.18
N ALA A 724 -38.64 -9.34 -33.02
CA ALA A 724 -39.24 -9.61 -34.32
C ALA A 724 -38.18 -10.14 -35.29
N ALA A 725 -38.52 -11.20 -36.03
CA ALA A 725 -37.66 -11.79 -37.05
C ALA A 725 -38.46 -12.21 -38.28
N PHE A 726 -37.90 -11.95 -39.46
CA PHE A 726 -38.37 -12.52 -40.72
C PHE A 726 -37.75 -13.89 -40.92
N ILE A 727 -38.56 -14.84 -41.32
CA ILE A 727 -38.18 -16.22 -41.60
C ILE A 727 -38.70 -16.51 -43.01
N GLU A 728 -37.79 -16.72 -43.95
CA GLU A 728 -38.18 -17.17 -45.29
C GLU A 728 -38.69 -18.60 -45.20
N ASP A 729 -39.85 -18.85 -45.80
CA ASP A 729 -40.42 -20.18 -45.99
C ASP A 729 -40.48 -20.49 -47.50
N PRO A 730 -39.38 -21.07 -48.06
CA PRO A 730 -39.28 -21.37 -49.48
C PRO A 730 -40.29 -22.43 -49.94
N GLN A 731 -40.83 -23.25 -49.03
CA GLN A 731 -41.77 -24.33 -49.39
C GLN A 731 -43.16 -23.79 -49.75
N HIS A 732 -43.57 -22.69 -49.12
CA HIS A 732 -44.87 -22.04 -49.36
C HIS A 732 -44.74 -20.70 -50.08
N ASN A 733 -43.53 -20.33 -50.53
CA ASN A 733 -43.19 -19.06 -51.20
C ASN A 733 -43.69 -17.81 -50.44
N GLN A 734 -43.43 -17.79 -49.13
CA GLN A 734 -43.85 -16.71 -48.23
C GLN A 734 -42.75 -16.35 -47.23
N VAL A 735 -42.85 -15.15 -46.66
CA VAL A 735 -42.03 -14.68 -45.55
C VAL A 735 -42.89 -14.65 -44.29
N ILE A 736 -42.41 -15.23 -43.20
CA ILE A 736 -43.09 -15.27 -41.91
C ILE A 736 -42.45 -14.24 -40.98
N LEU A 737 -43.26 -13.35 -40.41
CA LEU A 737 -42.86 -12.46 -39.33
C LEU A 737 -43.26 -13.08 -37.99
N LYS A 738 -42.29 -13.36 -37.13
CA LYS A 738 -42.50 -13.90 -35.78
C LYS A 738 -41.92 -12.95 -34.72
N GLY A 739 -42.61 -12.79 -33.59
CA GLY A 739 -42.10 -12.01 -32.45
C GLY A 739 -42.91 -12.24 -31.16
N LYS A 740 -42.53 -11.54 -30.09
CA LYS A 740 -43.16 -11.59 -28.77
C LYS A 740 -43.86 -10.28 -28.43
N SER A 741 -45.14 -10.34 -28.09
CA SER A 741 -45.89 -9.17 -27.61
C SER A 741 -46.56 -9.48 -26.27
N TYR A 742 -46.27 -8.67 -25.24
CA TYR A 742 -46.82 -8.80 -23.88
C TYR A 742 -46.80 -10.25 -23.31
N GLY A 743 -45.68 -10.96 -23.54
CA GLY A 743 -45.44 -12.31 -23.03
C GLY A 743 -45.95 -13.45 -23.92
N LYS A 744 -46.66 -13.17 -25.03
CA LYS A 744 -47.15 -14.17 -25.98
C LYS A 744 -46.33 -14.14 -27.28
N GLU A 745 -45.95 -15.32 -27.78
CA GLU A 745 -45.37 -15.46 -29.12
C GLU A 745 -46.48 -15.41 -30.17
N ILE A 746 -46.32 -14.55 -31.16
CA ILE A 746 -47.26 -14.37 -32.26
C ILE A 746 -46.50 -14.35 -33.60
N GLN A 747 -47.16 -14.82 -34.66
CA GLN A 747 -46.59 -14.84 -36.00
C GLN A 747 -47.65 -14.54 -37.06
N THR A 748 -47.23 -14.01 -38.20
CA THR A 748 -48.05 -13.79 -39.40
C THR A 748 -47.19 -14.01 -40.65
N ALA A 749 -47.80 -14.25 -41.80
CA ALA A 749 -47.09 -14.54 -43.05
C ALA A 749 -47.57 -13.62 -44.18
N LEU A 750 -46.67 -13.35 -45.13
CA LEU A 750 -46.93 -12.56 -46.32
C LEU A 750 -46.25 -13.26 -47.52
N PRO A 751 -46.90 -13.40 -48.69
CA PRO A 751 -46.27 -13.98 -49.87
C PRO A 751 -44.98 -13.25 -50.25
N SER A 752 -43.95 -13.99 -50.70
CA SER A 752 -42.63 -13.42 -50.98
C SER A 752 -42.66 -12.33 -52.05
N GLU A 753 -43.57 -12.44 -53.03
CA GLU A 753 -43.78 -11.41 -54.06
C GLU A 753 -44.34 -10.10 -53.48
N GLU A 754 -45.33 -10.19 -52.57
CA GLU A 754 -45.90 -9.01 -51.93
C GLU A 754 -44.93 -8.36 -50.93
N PHE A 755 -44.13 -9.18 -50.24
CA PHE A 755 -43.05 -8.70 -49.39
C PHE A 755 -41.99 -7.94 -50.20
N ALA A 756 -41.61 -8.47 -51.37
CA ALA A 756 -40.66 -7.80 -52.28
C ALA A 756 -41.20 -6.47 -52.86
N LEU A 757 -42.53 -6.33 -52.96
CA LEU A 757 -43.20 -5.09 -53.35
C LEU A 757 -43.33 -4.07 -52.19
N GLY A 758 -42.86 -4.42 -50.99
CA GLY A 758 -42.88 -3.54 -49.82
C GLY A 758 -44.24 -3.47 -49.12
N ASN A 759 -45.12 -4.45 -49.33
CA ASN A 759 -46.39 -4.50 -48.62
C ASN A 759 -46.18 -4.81 -47.12
N PRO A 760 -46.93 -4.16 -46.22
CA PRO A 760 -46.78 -4.33 -44.78
C PRO A 760 -47.43 -5.63 -44.30
N PHE A 761 -46.81 -6.30 -43.34
CA PHE A 761 -47.42 -7.43 -42.63
C PHE A 761 -48.68 -7.01 -41.86
N ARG A 762 -49.64 -7.93 -41.74
CA ARG A 762 -50.85 -7.73 -40.94
C ARG A 762 -51.13 -8.93 -40.05
N PHE A 763 -51.37 -8.67 -38.77
CA PHE A 763 -51.88 -9.67 -37.83
C PHE A 763 -53.41 -9.71 -37.89
N SER A 764 -54.01 -10.88 -37.64
CA SER A 764 -55.46 -10.97 -37.56
C SER A 764 -55.99 -10.14 -36.39
N LEU A 765 -57.19 -9.56 -36.54
CA LEU A 765 -57.81 -8.75 -35.48
C LEU A 765 -58.05 -9.56 -34.19
N GLU A 766 -58.22 -10.89 -34.32
CA GLU A 766 -58.33 -11.80 -33.18
C GLU A 766 -57.02 -11.85 -32.40
N THR A 767 -55.88 -12.05 -33.06
CA THR A 767 -54.55 -12.04 -32.42
C THR A 767 -54.23 -10.69 -31.77
N VAL A 768 -54.58 -9.59 -32.43
CA VAL A 768 -54.39 -8.23 -31.90
C VAL A 768 -55.24 -8.00 -30.63
N SER A 769 -56.50 -8.46 -30.64
CA SER A 769 -57.41 -8.36 -29.49
C SER A 769 -56.92 -9.17 -28.29
N GLU A 770 -56.43 -10.40 -28.51
CA GLU A 770 -55.87 -11.23 -27.45
C GLU A 770 -54.64 -10.60 -26.79
N VAL A 771 -53.71 -10.07 -27.60
CA VAL A 771 -52.50 -9.40 -27.09
C VAL A 771 -52.87 -8.11 -26.35
N ALA A 772 -53.88 -7.37 -26.82
CA ALA A 772 -54.39 -6.19 -26.13
C ALA A 772 -55.02 -6.53 -24.77
N LYS A 773 -55.78 -7.62 -24.65
CA LYS A 773 -56.31 -8.11 -23.37
C LYS A 773 -55.18 -8.46 -22.42
N ARG A 774 -54.14 -9.17 -22.90
CA ARG A 774 -52.99 -9.54 -22.09
C ARG A 774 -52.19 -8.33 -21.58
N LYS A 775 -52.04 -7.30 -22.41
CA LYS A 775 -51.44 -6.01 -22.00
C LYS A 775 -52.19 -5.41 -20.81
N ASN A 776 -53.52 -5.43 -20.84
CA ASN A 776 -54.35 -4.86 -19.78
C ASN A 776 -54.29 -5.70 -18.49
N GLU A 777 -54.26 -7.03 -18.59
CA GLU A 777 -54.08 -7.93 -17.43
C GLU A 777 -52.76 -7.66 -16.70
N ILE A 778 -51.64 -7.57 -17.43
CA ILE A 778 -50.31 -7.28 -16.87
C ILE A 778 -50.31 -5.92 -16.16
N TYR A 779 -50.97 -4.91 -16.75
CA TYR A 779 -51.06 -3.59 -16.14
C TYR A 779 -51.90 -3.61 -14.85
N TYR A 780 -52.98 -4.39 -14.82
CA TYR A 780 -53.82 -4.57 -13.64
C TYR A 780 -53.08 -5.31 -12.50
N GLU A 781 -52.35 -6.38 -12.82
CA GLU A 781 -51.48 -7.10 -11.85
C GLU A 781 -50.41 -6.18 -11.25
N GLN A 782 -49.79 -5.31 -12.06
CA GLN A 782 -48.80 -4.34 -11.59
C GLN A 782 -49.40 -3.27 -10.67
N GLN A 783 -50.63 -2.82 -10.93
CA GLN A 783 -51.32 -1.88 -10.04
C GLN A 783 -51.75 -2.51 -8.71
N LEU A 784 -52.18 -3.77 -8.70
CA LEU A 784 -52.45 -4.53 -7.48
C LEU A 784 -51.17 -4.69 -6.64
N SER A 785 -50.06 -5.06 -7.26
CA SER A 785 -48.76 -5.19 -6.58
C SER A 785 -48.25 -3.86 -6.00
N GLN A 786 -48.56 -2.72 -6.64
CA GLN A 786 -48.24 -1.40 -6.08
C GLN A 786 -49.15 -1.03 -4.90
N LYS A 787 -50.44 -1.38 -4.93
CA LYS A 787 -51.36 -1.17 -3.81
C LYS A 787 -51.09 -2.06 -2.60
N GLU A 788 -50.53 -3.25 -2.80
CA GLU A 788 -50.10 -4.14 -1.71
C GLU A 788 -48.74 -3.75 -1.10
N ARG A 789 -47.99 -2.87 -1.78
CA ARG A 789 -46.70 -2.32 -1.32
C ARG A 789 -46.82 -0.99 -0.59
N VAL A 790 -47.97 -0.33 -0.63
CA VAL A 790 -48.33 0.88 0.12
C VAL A 790 -49.22 0.46 1.29
#